data_AF-A0A971KPJ5-F1
#
_entry.id   AF-A0A971KPJ5-F1
#
_cell.length_a   1.000
_cell.length_b   1.000
_cell.length_c   1.000
_cell.angle_alpha   90.00
_cell.angle_beta   90.00
_cell.angle_gamma   90.00
#
_symmetry.space_group_name_H-M   'P 1'
#
loop_
_entity.id
_entity.type
_entity.pdbx_description
1 polymer ?
#
loop_
_entity_poly.entity_id
_entity_poly.type
_entity_poly.pdbx_seq_one_letter_code
_entity_poly.pdbx_strand_id
1 'polypeptide(L)'
;MKKINKAYLNIFILSVFFLILIAFAVRFVLTLGDLNSPYIIDIDQDLSGVYDNLVVVDDRNRDYFYYKGLNYTESSNGLLPSGTNQNIYPDSKLVDTTVIYNSTDLNTSFKGYVSLTELQDEYEYNKFYPVNDNGTPATYTDDYIVIELIENPYTNRPTDKGFNGWYTSYEGVEISYDNNYYLRYAKVPITYDSGYPEVLEIEFNASWISAKVAMMSSHSWTSAFNVLDSKQMTEIDTFYEAWVPYDMAGYFHQVYISRNQSQAGYYDVNGVLLSGRCRTQGGCVLYQLITSEPFDPLSTYYELLGGVMTLVNNGTIPPPTNVSYYLNDFDATYNMAGFYRQVTIPNGNSISGYYNSTGVIQTGNCGTWGGCILYELINYYDSLGVEETIDTSVTYYYMVTRDTNIIVLNTTYTTIWGTGGNKPFTFTSVHNGTDYRSSGVYWNVASLIIRIYNDVNIENMYIRTTSNVNNTAPSSSTSSYRYLYGNWNNVRIGRGITRNGNYVNFETILGGGNNSIGSRGNTKKYRLIVESGRYSSFSLGNGSVGTSYTNYIEAKGIYGNDYDRATSNNSNLQLYYCASGTWGGRVYASSNSARIVDLIVKSGDFGYGEYDYTTGIYVGGRQGGTHYAARAAKIEGGVIYNLIGGPLSDSSMSNYNDSYISMVGGQVGVIIGGAGTTATYGNRIIQVTGGLVNYSVFGGSNGYQGTGSDGTVIGSSFMYIGGNSTIGSDYNVANNITIYGAESGSVFGIGNGRSGYSSIGSSSSSNVIIGNSTTIKRNVYGGGNFGAVGISSGSNTTSTNITINGGTIEGSVYGGGNNNGAGNATVTATVNIEVNGGEIAEAIYGGSNTLGSIYGDVNLSVIGGTIGDSIYGGGKGGYQNTTAYGTYVRDEINIIIGDTDSIPIVTNNIYGGSAYGSVNTISQTPTLSTNGINMTIGNVKILGSVFGGNKGAVGYTPRVAGNIEITVNDGTIPNLFGGNDLSGTLLGDSTLYLNDGTITNVYGGGNQVQANTTNIFLQGSNVGSMYGGSNQSGDVDESNITLSSGNCTTVYGGNNVGGETEITNITVNGGTYTTIYGGGNLAPSVTTNIIVNGGSSTTIYGGGKIAAVDTTNVTLNAATIPTVYGGGENADVTVSS
;
A
#
# COMPACT_ATOMS: atom_id res chain seq x y z
N MET A 1 0.34 -9.48 -73.50
CA MET A 1 -0.47 -9.89 -72.33
C MET A 1 0.40 -10.43 -71.18
N LYS A 2 1.40 -9.67 -70.68
CA LYS A 2 2.33 -10.13 -69.61
C LYS A 2 2.57 -9.10 -68.49
N LYS A 3 1.74 -8.06 -68.37
CA LYS A 3 1.84 -7.05 -67.29
C LYS A 3 0.63 -6.96 -66.35
N ILE A 4 -0.42 -7.76 -66.57
CA ILE A 4 -1.65 -7.70 -65.75
C ILE A 4 -1.64 -8.73 -64.60
N ASN A 5 -0.88 -9.83 -64.67
CA ASN A 5 -0.93 -10.90 -63.65
C ASN A 5 -0.23 -10.61 -62.32
N LYS A 6 0.75 -9.68 -62.24
CA LYS A 6 1.50 -9.46 -61.00
C LYS A 6 0.73 -8.63 -59.97
N ALA A 7 -0.13 -7.72 -60.42
CA ALA A 7 -1.00 -6.93 -59.56
C ALA A 7 -2.10 -7.78 -58.92
N TYR A 8 -2.74 -8.68 -59.70
CA TYR A 8 -3.76 -9.59 -59.18
C TYR A 8 -3.18 -10.65 -58.24
N LEU A 9 -1.96 -11.14 -58.48
CA LEU A 9 -1.31 -12.08 -57.57
C LEU A 9 -0.96 -11.43 -56.22
N ASN A 10 -0.47 -10.19 -56.23
CA ASN A 10 -0.18 -9.47 -54.98
C ASN A 10 -1.46 -9.10 -54.23
N ILE A 11 -2.52 -8.70 -54.93
CA ILE A 11 -3.84 -8.42 -54.32
C ILE A 11 -4.45 -9.72 -53.76
N PHE A 12 -4.31 -10.84 -54.47
CA PHE A 12 -4.78 -12.16 -54.01
C PHE A 12 -4.02 -12.60 -52.75
N ILE A 13 -2.69 -12.49 -52.73
CA ILE A 13 -1.86 -12.80 -51.56
C ILE A 13 -2.22 -11.89 -50.37
N LEU A 14 -2.42 -10.58 -50.60
CA LEU A 14 -2.85 -9.65 -49.55
C LEU A 14 -4.24 -10.00 -49.01
N SER A 15 -5.18 -10.37 -49.88
CA SER A 15 -6.53 -10.76 -49.49
C SER A 15 -6.57 -12.09 -48.75
N VAL A 16 -5.70 -13.04 -49.09
CA VAL A 16 -5.55 -14.31 -48.36
C VAL A 16 -4.89 -14.08 -47.00
N PHE A 17 -3.88 -13.21 -46.91
CA PHE A 17 -3.29 -12.81 -45.63
C PHE A 17 -4.30 -12.09 -44.73
N PHE A 18 -5.15 -11.23 -45.30
CA PHE A 18 -6.20 -10.54 -44.58
C PHE A 18 -7.31 -11.50 -44.12
N LEU A 19 -7.68 -12.50 -44.93
CA LEU A 19 -8.61 -13.57 -44.56
C LEU A 19 -8.04 -14.50 -43.48
N ILE A 20 -6.73 -14.78 -43.50
CA ILE A 20 -6.06 -15.54 -42.43
C ILE A 20 -6.03 -14.70 -41.14
N LEU A 21 -5.78 -13.39 -41.22
CA LEU A 21 -5.84 -12.48 -40.08
C LEU A 21 -7.25 -12.38 -39.49
N ILE A 22 -8.28 -12.34 -40.34
CA ILE A 22 -9.68 -12.38 -39.89
C ILE A 22 -10.02 -13.76 -39.32
N ALA A 23 -9.55 -14.86 -39.91
CA ALA A 23 -9.78 -16.19 -39.36
C ALA A 23 -9.03 -16.40 -38.02
N PHE A 24 -7.86 -15.78 -37.85
CA PHE A 24 -7.11 -15.75 -36.59
C PHE A 24 -7.79 -14.86 -35.56
N ALA A 25 -8.30 -13.69 -35.95
CA ALA A 25 -9.08 -12.80 -35.09
C ALA A 25 -10.44 -13.42 -34.69
N VAL A 26 -11.12 -14.10 -35.61
CA VAL A 26 -12.37 -14.80 -35.36
C VAL A 26 -12.13 -16.07 -34.55
N ARG A 27 -11.03 -16.81 -34.76
CA ARG A 27 -10.64 -17.89 -33.84
C ARG A 27 -10.25 -17.36 -32.47
N PHE A 28 -9.50 -16.27 -32.38
CA PHE A 28 -9.15 -15.59 -31.12
C PHE A 28 -10.40 -15.15 -30.36
N VAL A 29 -11.40 -14.60 -31.06
CA VAL A 29 -12.71 -14.20 -30.51
C VAL A 29 -13.59 -15.42 -30.16
N LEU A 30 -13.55 -16.50 -30.94
CA LEU A 30 -14.35 -17.72 -30.69
C LEU A 30 -13.73 -18.66 -29.65
N THR A 31 -12.41 -18.64 -29.44
CA THR A 31 -11.76 -19.37 -28.33
C THR A 31 -11.91 -18.68 -26.98
N LEU A 32 -12.27 -17.38 -26.98
CA LEU A 32 -12.67 -16.64 -25.78
C LEU A 32 -14.21 -16.61 -25.57
N GLY A 33 -14.99 -17.08 -26.55
CA GLY A 33 -16.46 -17.03 -26.53
C GLY A 33 -17.15 -18.08 -25.65
N ASP A 34 -16.40 -19.03 -25.08
CA ASP A 34 -16.90 -20.08 -24.17
C ASP A 34 -16.15 -20.11 -22.82
N LEU A 35 -15.36 -19.07 -22.52
CA LEU A 35 -14.95 -18.79 -21.15
C LEU A 35 -15.94 -17.76 -20.61
N ASN A 36 -16.65 -18.09 -19.53
CA ASN A 36 -17.34 -17.09 -18.72
C ASN A 36 -16.39 -15.90 -18.58
N SER A 37 -16.81 -14.74 -19.11
CA SER A 37 -16.01 -13.52 -19.07
C SER A 37 -15.53 -13.37 -17.62
N PRO A 38 -14.21 -13.37 -17.33
CA PRO A 38 -13.77 -12.92 -16.04
C PRO A 38 -14.37 -11.53 -15.86
N TYR A 39 -15.07 -11.33 -14.76
CA TYR A 39 -15.62 -10.06 -14.34
C TYR A 39 -14.50 -9.01 -14.42
N ILE A 40 -14.55 -8.15 -15.43
CA ILE A 40 -13.61 -7.04 -15.57
C ILE A 40 -14.07 -6.01 -14.55
N ILE A 41 -13.42 -5.98 -13.38
CA ILE A 41 -13.52 -4.84 -12.47
C ILE A 41 -12.99 -3.64 -13.27
N ASP A 42 -13.84 -2.64 -13.53
CA ASP A 42 -13.42 -1.38 -14.15
C ASP A 42 -12.67 -0.56 -13.09
N ILE A 43 -11.38 -0.88 -12.93
CA ILE A 43 -10.48 -0.30 -11.92
C ILE A 43 -9.91 1.06 -12.39
N ASP A 44 -10.26 1.55 -13.58
CA ASP A 44 -9.49 2.63 -14.25
C ASP A 44 -10.04 4.07 -14.09
N GLN A 45 -11.18 4.28 -13.43
CA GLN A 45 -11.69 5.63 -13.16
C GLN A 45 -11.76 5.96 -11.66
N ASP A 46 -11.04 7.00 -11.23
CA ASP A 46 -11.20 7.61 -9.90
C ASP A 46 -12.45 8.50 -9.93
N LEU A 47 -13.54 8.03 -9.32
CA LEU A 47 -14.82 8.74 -9.22
C LEU A 47 -14.89 9.69 -8.01
N SER A 48 -13.78 9.90 -7.29
CA SER A 48 -13.78 10.75 -6.10
C SER A 48 -14.19 12.19 -6.45
N GLY A 49 -15.12 12.74 -5.67
CA GLY A 49 -15.66 14.07 -5.93
C GLY A 49 -16.79 14.46 -4.98
N VAL A 50 -17.33 15.67 -5.20
CA VAL A 50 -18.53 16.16 -4.50
C VAL A 50 -19.59 16.45 -5.55
N TYR A 51 -20.74 15.80 -5.42
CA TYR A 51 -21.84 15.83 -6.38
C TYR A 51 -23.15 16.15 -5.65
N ASP A 52 -23.67 17.36 -5.84
CA ASP A 52 -24.88 17.85 -5.17
C ASP A 52 -24.85 17.63 -3.64
N ASN A 53 -25.58 16.64 -3.12
CA ASN A 53 -25.65 16.31 -1.69
C ASN A 53 -24.70 15.18 -1.25
N LEU A 54 -23.95 14.59 -2.18
CA LEU A 54 -23.10 13.41 -1.99
C LEU A 54 -21.61 13.75 -2.08
N VAL A 55 -20.82 13.12 -1.21
CA VAL A 55 -19.36 13.05 -1.29
C VAL A 55 -18.96 11.64 -1.68
N VAL A 56 -18.33 11.47 -2.84
CA VAL A 56 -17.85 10.16 -3.31
C VAL A 56 -16.35 10.06 -3.06
N VAL A 57 -15.94 8.92 -2.53
CA VAL A 57 -14.55 8.55 -2.29
C VAL A 57 -14.31 7.19 -2.91
N ASP A 58 -13.65 7.15 -4.06
CA ASP A 58 -13.35 5.92 -4.78
C ASP A 58 -11.91 5.49 -4.53
N ASP A 59 -11.75 4.45 -3.70
CA ASP A 59 -10.46 3.85 -3.40
C ASP A 59 -10.32 2.46 -4.05
N ARG A 60 -11.24 1.98 -4.91
CA ARG A 60 -11.19 0.62 -5.50
C ARG A 60 -9.83 0.27 -6.10
N ASN A 61 -9.30 1.15 -6.95
CA ASN A 61 -7.96 0.98 -7.54
C ASN A 61 -6.85 0.94 -6.47
N ARG A 62 -6.92 1.88 -5.53
CA ARG A 62 -5.90 2.08 -4.48
C ARG A 62 -5.87 0.88 -3.55
N ASP A 63 -7.03 0.42 -3.08
CA ASP A 63 -7.19 -0.72 -2.20
C ASP A 63 -6.80 -2.02 -2.91
N TYR A 64 -7.26 -2.24 -4.14
CA TYR A 64 -6.88 -3.42 -4.92
C TYR A 64 -5.35 -3.56 -5.01
N PHE A 65 -4.64 -2.54 -5.49
CA PHE A 65 -3.18 -2.63 -5.58
C PHE A 65 -2.49 -2.59 -4.22
N TYR A 66 -3.07 -1.95 -3.21
CA TYR A 66 -2.58 -2.01 -1.84
C TYR A 66 -2.55 -3.47 -1.36
N TYR A 67 -3.66 -4.21 -1.48
CA TYR A 67 -3.74 -5.61 -1.09
C TYR A 67 -2.87 -6.53 -1.97
N LYS A 68 -2.78 -6.27 -3.28
CA LYS A 68 -1.84 -7.00 -4.15
C LYS A 68 -0.38 -6.78 -3.74
N GLY A 69 -0.02 -5.57 -3.30
CA GLY A 69 1.29 -5.29 -2.73
C GLY A 69 1.52 -6.00 -1.38
N LEU A 70 0.48 -6.08 -0.53
CA LEU A 70 0.57 -6.78 0.75
C LEU A 70 0.88 -8.27 0.62
N ASN A 71 0.52 -8.92 -0.51
CA ASN A 71 0.96 -10.29 -0.78
C ASN A 71 2.49 -10.45 -0.78
N TYR A 72 3.25 -9.38 -0.99
CA TYR A 72 4.70 -9.39 -0.92
C TYR A 72 5.24 -8.79 0.38
N THR A 73 4.57 -7.79 0.94
CA THR A 73 5.11 -6.97 2.05
C THR A 73 4.57 -7.35 3.42
N GLU A 74 3.44 -8.05 3.50
CA GLU A 74 2.86 -8.46 4.76
C GLU A 74 3.69 -9.55 5.44
N SER A 75 3.77 -9.49 6.77
CA SER A 75 4.55 -10.40 7.60
C SER A 75 3.82 -10.70 8.89
N SER A 76 3.37 -11.95 9.03
CA SER A 76 2.62 -12.43 10.20
C SER A 76 3.48 -12.52 11.48
N ASN A 77 4.79 -12.63 11.34
CA ASN A 77 5.74 -12.70 12.47
C ASN A 77 6.52 -11.40 12.70
N GLY A 78 6.33 -10.38 11.85
CA GLY A 78 7.04 -9.10 11.92
C GLY A 78 8.51 -9.18 11.49
N LEU A 79 8.93 -10.24 10.80
CA LEU A 79 10.25 -10.38 10.17
C LEU A 79 10.20 -9.98 8.70
N LEU A 80 11.36 -9.87 8.06
CA LEU A 80 11.46 -9.51 6.64
C LEU A 80 10.66 -10.50 5.76
N PRO A 81 9.78 -10.02 4.86
CA PRO A 81 9.08 -10.89 3.91
C PRO A 81 10.07 -11.60 2.97
N SER A 82 9.64 -12.75 2.41
CA SER A 82 10.47 -13.57 1.52
C SER A 82 10.68 -12.97 0.12
N GLY A 83 9.79 -12.07 -0.31
CA GLY A 83 9.77 -11.55 -1.68
C GLY A 83 8.95 -12.39 -2.66
N THR A 84 8.45 -13.55 -2.24
CA THR A 84 7.53 -14.36 -3.03
C THR A 84 6.10 -13.88 -2.84
N ASN A 85 5.27 -13.96 -3.88
CA ASN A 85 3.84 -13.69 -3.74
C ASN A 85 3.21 -14.72 -2.78
N GLN A 86 2.78 -14.25 -1.60
CA GLN A 86 2.20 -15.10 -0.56
C GLN A 86 0.75 -15.50 -0.84
N ASN A 87 0.11 -14.86 -1.84
CA ASN A 87 -1.28 -15.09 -2.21
C ASN A 87 -2.26 -15.04 -1.01
N ILE A 88 -2.05 -14.05 -0.13
CA ILE A 88 -2.90 -13.78 1.05
C ILE A 88 -4.22 -13.12 0.62
N TYR A 89 -4.14 -12.24 -0.38
CA TYR A 89 -5.26 -11.50 -0.97
C TYR A 89 -5.44 -11.85 -2.46
N PRO A 90 -5.81 -13.11 -2.80
CA PRO A 90 -6.31 -13.44 -4.14
C PRO A 90 -7.63 -12.72 -4.39
N ASP A 91 -8.07 -12.66 -5.65
CA ASP A 91 -9.34 -11.98 -6.01
C ASP A 91 -10.55 -12.63 -5.32
N SER A 92 -10.52 -13.94 -5.09
CA SER A 92 -11.55 -14.66 -4.32
C SER A 92 -11.60 -14.32 -2.82
N LYS A 93 -10.71 -13.45 -2.34
CA LYS A 93 -10.65 -12.97 -0.94
C LYS A 93 -10.75 -11.45 -0.84
N LEU A 94 -11.14 -10.78 -1.92
CA LEU A 94 -11.40 -9.34 -1.94
C LEU A 94 -12.83 -9.10 -2.40
N VAL A 95 -13.59 -8.31 -1.65
CA VAL A 95 -14.98 -7.96 -1.95
C VAL A 95 -15.03 -6.52 -2.42
N ASP A 96 -15.60 -6.28 -3.61
CA ASP A 96 -15.93 -4.92 -4.07
C ASP A 96 -17.15 -4.43 -3.28
N THR A 97 -17.00 -3.31 -2.57
CA THR A 97 -18.01 -2.83 -1.62
C THR A 97 -18.25 -1.33 -1.78
N THR A 98 -19.52 -0.98 -1.93
CA THR A 98 -20.03 0.39 -1.82
C THR A 98 -20.63 0.58 -0.44
N VAL A 99 -20.07 1.51 0.34
CA VAL A 99 -20.55 1.86 1.69
C VAL A 99 -21.10 3.28 1.66
N ILE A 100 -22.40 3.41 1.91
CA ILE A 100 -23.11 4.68 1.96
C ILE A 100 -23.31 5.07 3.43
N TYR A 101 -22.96 6.30 3.78
CA TYR A 101 -23.21 6.89 5.09
C TYR A 101 -24.16 8.07 4.93
N ASN A 102 -25.38 7.90 5.43
CA ASN A 102 -26.46 8.86 5.33
C ASN A 102 -26.70 9.55 6.68
N SER A 103 -26.70 10.89 6.68
CA SER A 103 -26.90 11.67 7.90
C SER A 103 -28.32 11.60 8.46
N THR A 104 -29.26 11.01 7.72
CA THR A 104 -30.67 10.89 8.10
C THR A 104 -30.87 9.70 9.01
N ASP A 105 -31.53 9.91 10.15
CA ASP A 105 -31.95 8.84 11.07
C ASP A 105 -33.08 8.01 10.43
N LEU A 106 -33.09 6.67 10.56
CA LEU A 106 -34.19 5.84 10.07
C LEU A 106 -35.47 6.00 10.91
N ASN A 107 -35.32 6.29 12.22
CA ASN A 107 -36.45 6.40 13.12
C ASN A 107 -37.13 7.78 13.07
N THR A 108 -36.42 8.82 12.62
CA THR A 108 -36.88 10.21 12.70
C THR A 108 -36.55 10.98 11.43
N SER A 109 -37.00 12.23 11.31
CA SER A 109 -36.58 13.10 10.20
C SER A 109 -35.30 13.89 10.51
N PHE A 110 -34.55 13.53 11.57
CA PHE A 110 -33.33 14.25 11.94
C PHE A 110 -32.23 14.02 10.91
N LYS A 111 -31.58 15.12 10.50
CA LYS A 111 -30.60 15.14 9.42
C LYS A 111 -29.46 16.14 9.70
N GLY A 112 -28.23 15.70 9.45
CA GLY A 112 -27.02 16.53 9.58
C GLY A 112 -26.42 16.94 8.23
N TYR A 113 -25.57 17.96 8.24
CA TYR A 113 -24.80 18.38 7.06
C TYR A 113 -23.32 18.57 7.41
N VAL A 114 -22.46 18.38 6.41
CA VAL A 114 -20.99 18.48 6.55
C VAL A 114 -20.59 19.78 7.25
N SER A 115 -21.14 20.91 6.80
CA SER A 115 -21.07 22.19 7.50
C SER A 115 -22.29 23.08 7.19
N LEU A 116 -22.27 24.36 7.59
CA LEU A 116 -23.32 25.31 7.24
C LEU A 116 -23.27 25.74 5.76
N THR A 117 -22.12 25.57 5.10
CA THR A 117 -21.89 25.96 3.71
C THR A 117 -21.70 24.78 2.78
N GLU A 118 -21.26 23.64 3.32
CA GLU A 118 -21.13 22.36 2.61
C GLU A 118 -22.32 21.51 3.02
N LEU A 119 -23.37 21.53 2.18
CA LEU A 119 -24.67 20.93 2.47
C LEU A 119 -24.78 19.47 2.04
N GLN A 120 -23.64 18.79 1.89
CA GLN A 120 -23.61 17.36 1.68
C GLN A 120 -24.05 16.66 2.96
N ASP A 121 -24.89 15.65 2.79
CA ASP A 121 -25.50 14.84 3.84
C ASP A 121 -25.21 13.34 3.67
N GLU A 122 -24.57 12.97 2.57
CA GLU A 122 -24.23 11.59 2.25
C GLU A 122 -22.74 11.46 1.90
N TYR A 123 -22.14 10.35 2.31
CA TYR A 123 -20.82 9.92 1.85
C TYR A 123 -20.90 8.51 1.27
N GLU A 124 -20.36 8.33 0.08
CA GLU A 124 -20.22 7.02 -0.57
C GLU A 124 -18.73 6.66 -0.65
N TYR A 125 -18.39 5.47 -0.17
CA TYR A 125 -17.05 4.91 -0.25
C TYR A 125 -17.08 3.66 -1.12
N ASN A 126 -16.37 3.69 -2.24
CA ASN A 126 -16.18 2.52 -3.11
C ASN A 126 -14.80 1.91 -2.81
N LYS A 127 -14.78 0.68 -2.28
CA LYS A 127 -13.58 0.07 -1.67
C LYS A 127 -13.51 -1.42 -1.89
N PHE A 128 -12.30 -1.96 -1.77
CA PHE A 128 -12.12 -3.40 -1.58
C PHE A 128 -11.91 -3.73 -0.11
N TYR A 129 -12.59 -4.76 0.38
CA TYR A 129 -12.36 -5.30 1.73
C TYR A 129 -11.86 -6.76 1.68
N PRO A 130 -10.91 -7.13 2.55
CA PRO A 130 -10.47 -8.51 2.65
C PRO A 130 -11.51 -9.37 3.35
N VAL A 131 -11.76 -10.56 2.80
CA VAL A 131 -12.63 -11.57 3.38
C VAL A 131 -11.96 -12.25 4.56
N ASN A 132 -12.65 -12.30 5.69
CA ASN A 132 -12.33 -13.19 6.79
C ASN A 132 -13.17 -14.46 6.66
N ASP A 133 -12.49 -15.61 6.54
CA ASP A 133 -13.14 -16.92 6.42
C ASP A 133 -13.19 -17.68 7.75
N ASN A 134 -12.87 -17.05 8.89
CA ASN A 134 -12.89 -17.67 10.21
C ASN A 134 -12.05 -18.97 10.34
N GLY A 135 -11.13 -19.22 9.39
CA GLY A 135 -10.38 -20.48 9.28
C GLY A 135 -11.17 -21.65 8.67
N THR A 136 -12.32 -21.40 8.04
CA THR A 136 -13.24 -22.36 7.39
C THR A 136 -13.36 -22.14 5.87
N PRO A 137 -12.25 -22.21 5.10
CA PRO A 137 -12.19 -21.78 3.68
C PRO A 137 -13.09 -22.55 2.68
N ALA A 138 -13.81 -23.58 3.11
CA ALA A 138 -14.61 -24.45 2.25
C ALA A 138 -16.13 -24.31 2.41
N THR A 139 -16.60 -23.60 3.45
CA THR A 139 -18.04 -23.55 3.77
C THR A 139 -18.71 -22.25 3.37
N TYR A 140 -17.99 -21.13 3.26
CA TYR A 140 -18.46 -19.79 2.88
C TYR A 140 -19.59 -19.19 3.75
N THR A 141 -20.27 -19.99 4.57
CA THR A 141 -21.47 -19.64 5.33
C THR A 141 -21.23 -18.73 6.52
N ASP A 142 -19.99 -18.64 7.00
CA ASP A 142 -19.60 -17.81 8.13
C ASP A 142 -18.57 -16.75 7.77
N ASP A 143 -18.34 -16.55 6.48
CA ASP A 143 -17.40 -15.56 5.95
C ASP A 143 -17.98 -14.15 6.10
N TYR A 144 -17.10 -13.19 6.38
CA TYR A 144 -17.50 -11.81 6.58
C TYR A 144 -16.39 -10.83 6.20
N ILE A 145 -16.75 -9.57 6.01
CA ILE A 145 -15.81 -8.46 5.99
C ILE A 145 -15.96 -7.61 7.26
N VAL A 146 -14.92 -6.86 7.61
CA VAL A 146 -14.94 -5.89 8.71
C VAL A 146 -14.72 -4.50 8.15
N ILE A 147 -15.69 -3.61 8.37
CA ILE A 147 -15.64 -2.21 7.95
C ILE A 147 -15.34 -1.34 9.17
N GLU A 148 -14.24 -0.57 9.16
CA GLU A 148 -14.02 0.55 10.10
C GLU A 148 -14.96 1.69 9.72
N LEU A 149 -15.94 1.99 10.58
CA LEU A 149 -16.94 3.03 10.31
C LEU A 149 -16.33 4.43 10.47
N ILE A 150 -16.74 5.36 9.61
CA ILE A 150 -16.23 6.73 9.65
C ILE A 150 -16.66 7.45 10.93
N GLU A 151 -15.85 8.40 11.40
CA GLU A 151 -16.31 9.33 12.43
C GLU A 151 -17.37 10.29 11.85
N ASN A 152 -18.21 10.86 12.71
CA ASN A 152 -19.22 11.83 12.30
C ASN A 152 -18.61 12.94 11.42
N PRO A 153 -18.94 13.00 10.12
CA PRO A 153 -18.44 14.04 9.24
C PRO A 153 -19.29 15.32 9.32
N TYR A 154 -20.47 15.26 9.93
CA TYR A 154 -21.46 16.33 9.95
C TYR A 154 -21.29 17.23 11.16
N THR A 155 -20.85 18.45 10.89
CA THR A 155 -20.63 19.45 11.94
C THR A 155 -21.83 20.39 12.11
N ASN A 156 -22.72 20.48 11.11
CA ASN A 156 -24.02 21.12 11.21
C ASN A 156 -25.06 20.06 11.60
N ARG A 157 -25.27 19.92 12.91
CA ARG A 157 -26.13 18.89 13.51
C ARG A 157 -27.61 19.32 13.54
N PRO A 158 -28.55 18.36 13.62
CA PRO A 158 -29.94 18.68 13.95
C PRO A 158 -30.03 19.45 15.29
N THR A 159 -31.11 20.22 15.46
CA THR A 159 -31.28 21.10 16.61
C THR A 159 -31.18 20.36 17.94
N ASP A 160 -30.22 20.77 18.77
CA ASP A 160 -29.92 20.20 20.10
C ASP A 160 -29.65 18.67 20.09
N LYS A 161 -29.22 18.13 18.95
CA LYS A 161 -28.85 16.71 18.82
C LYS A 161 -27.33 16.47 18.81
N GLY A 162 -26.96 15.31 19.33
CA GLY A 162 -25.61 14.75 19.34
C GLY A 162 -25.58 13.43 18.58
N PHE A 163 -24.42 13.09 18.01
CA PHE A 163 -24.25 11.89 17.21
C PHE A 163 -23.99 10.69 18.12
N ASN A 164 -24.89 9.70 18.10
CA ASN A 164 -24.80 8.50 18.92
C ASN A 164 -24.04 7.34 18.22
N GLY A 165 -23.96 7.38 16.90
CA GLY A 165 -23.26 6.36 16.12
C GLY A 165 -23.93 6.10 14.78
N TRP A 166 -23.42 5.07 14.11
CA TRP A 166 -23.98 4.54 12.87
C TRP A 166 -24.73 3.26 13.17
N TYR A 167 -25.81 3.00 12.44
CA TYR A 167 -26.54 1.74 12.43
C TYR A 167 -27.08 1.45 11.03
N THR A 168 -27.46 0.22 10.74
CA THR A 168 -27.87 -0.21 9.40
C THR A 168 -29.00 -1.21 9.49
N SER A 169 -29.95 -1.15 8.55
CA SER A 169 -31.01 -2.14 8.36
C SER A 169 -30.57 -3.31 7.47
N TYR A 170 -29.27 -3.42 7.17
CA TYR A 170 -28.72 -4.58 6.46
C TYR A 170 -28.70 -5.81 7.39
N GLU A 171 -29.32 -6.90 6.94
CA GLU A 171 -29.53 -8.11 7.75
C GLU A 171 -28.20 -8.79 8.11
N GLY A 172 -28.07 -9.23 9.37
CA GLY A 172 -26.90 -9.97 9.86
C GLY A 172 -25.66 -9.12 10.18
N VAL A 173 -25.73 -7.79 10.06
CA VAL A 173 -24.61 -6.92 10.46
C VAL A 173 -24.51 -6.79 11.98
N GLU A 174 -23.31 -6.99 12.50
CA GLU A 174 -23.00 -6.76 13.92
C GLU A 174 -22.12 -5.52 14.08
N ILE A 175 -22.56 -4.55 14.89
CA ILE A 175 -21.79 -3.34 15.18
C ILE A 175 -21.07 -3.50 16.52
N SER A 176 -19.84 -2.99 16.59
CA SER A 176 -19.04 -2.95 17.82
C SER A 176 -18.37 -1.59 18.01
N TYR A 177 -18.03 -1.26 19.26
CA TYR A 177 -17.38 -0.01 19.65
C TYR A 177 -16.07 -0.26 20.41
N ASP A 178 -14.96 0.23 19.87
CA ASP A 178 -13.67 0.26 20.54
C ASP A 178 -13.45 1.60 21.24
N ASN A 179 -13.75 1.61 22.54
CA ASN A 179 -13.57 2.77 23.42
C ASN A 179 -12.11 3.24 23.55
N ASN A 180 -11.12 2.40 23.26
CA ASN A 180 -9.72 2.81 23.37
C ASN A 180 -9.34 3.81 22.27
N TYR A 181 -9.81 3.59 21.05
CA TYR A 181 -9.50 4.42 19.87
C TYR A 181 -10.64 5.33 19.44
N TYR A 182 -11.82 5.23 20.05
CA TYR A 182 -13.03 5.88 19.59
C TYR A 182 -13.43 5.41 18.18
N LEU A 183 -13.44 4.09 17.96
CA LEU A 183 -13.75 3.48 16.67
C LEU A 183 -14.98 2.61 16.74
N ARG A 184 -15.72 2.52 15.64
CA ARG A 184 -16.79 1.54 15.48
C ARG A 184 -16.46 0.64 14.30
N TYR A 185 -16.85 -0.62 14.40
CA TYR A 185 -16.69 -1.59 13.32
C TYR A 185 -18.04 -2.24 13.01
N ALA A 186 -18.29 -2.50 11.73
CA ALA A 186 -19.37 -3.35 11.28
C ALA A 186 -18.80 -4.65 10.75
N LYS A 187 -19.25 -5.78 11.29
CA LYS A 187 -19.01 -7.11 10.74
C LYS A 187 -20.16 -7.43 9.80
N VAL A 188 -19.86 -7.57 8.51
CA VAL A 188 -20.88 -7.71 7.46
C VAL A 188 -20.77 -9.10 6.82
N PRO A 189 -21.85 -9.90 6.84
CA PRO A 189 -21.86 -11.21 6.16
C PRO A 189 -21.78 -11.01 4.64
N ILE A 190 -21.14 -11.95 3.94
CA ILE A 190 -20.99 -11.90 2.49
C ILE A 190 -21.56 -13.15 1.82
N THR A 191 -21.95 -12.99 0.56
CA THR A 191 -22.44 -14.05 -0.32
C THR A 191 -21.48 -14.25 -1.49
N TYR A 192 -21.62 -15.38 -2.18
CA TYR A 192 -20.70 -15.81 -3.23
C TYR A 192 -21.46 -16.24 -4.48
N ASP A 193 -20.95 -15.85 -5.65
CA ASP A 193 -21.31 -16.44 -6.94
C ASP A 193 -20.08 -17.15 -7.52
N SER A 194 -20.26 -18.43 -7.86
CA SER A 194 -19.23 -19.22 -8.56
C SER A 194 -17.84 -19.22 -7.88
N GLY A 195 -17.80 -19.11 -6.54
CA GLY A 195 -16.57 -19.10 -5.74
C GLY A 195 -15.91 -17.73 -5.55
N TYR A 196 -16.53 -16.65 -6.04
CA TYR A 196 -16.08 -15.27 -5.84
C TYR A 196 -17.09 -14.49 -5.00
N PRO A 197 -16.64 -13.63 -4.07
CA PRO A 197 -17.55 -12.77 -3.32
C PRO A 197 -18.39 -11.90 -4.25
N GLU A 198 -19.68 -11.78 -3.98
CA GLU A 198 -20.56 -10.87 -4.70
C GLU A 198 -20.26 -9.41 -4.33
N VAL A 199 -20.56 -8.49 -5.25
CA VAL A 199 -20.48 -7.04 -4.97
C VAL A 199 -21.46 -6.71 -3.84
N LEU A 200 -20.99 -5.93 -2.88
CA LEU A 200 -21.75 -5.58 -1.69
C LEU A 200 -22.08 -4.09 -1.69
N GLU A 201 -23.35 -3.76 -1.45
CA GLU A 201 -23.79 -2.39 -1.20
C GLU A 201 -24.45 -2.33 0.18
N ILE A 202 -23.99 -1.41 1.03
CA ILE A 202 -24.48 -1.27 2.40
C ILE A 202 -24.64 0.19 2.78
N GLU A 203 -25.81 0.54 3.31
CA GLU A 203 -26.13 1.87 3.83
C GLU A 203 -26.10 1.87 5.37
N PHE A 204 -25.43 2.87 5.93
CA PHE A 204 -25.44 3.20 7.36
C PHE A 204 -26.12 4.55 7.57
N ASN A 205 -27.02 4.60 8.54
CA ASN A 205 -27.76 5.79 8.93
C ASN A 205 -27.26 6.33 10.27
N ALA A 206 -27.27 7.64 10.42
CA ALA A 206 -26.86 8.31 11.65
C ALA A 206 -27.93 8.16 12.74
N SER A 207 -27.52 7.79 13.95
CA SER A 207 -28.37 7.83 15.15
C SER A 207 -28.18 9.18 15.86
N TRP A 208 -29.26 9.96 15.99
CA TRP A 208 -29.25 11.27 16.65
C TRP A 208 -30.01 11.27 17.97
N ILE A 209 -29.33 11.65 19.06
CA ILE A 209 -29.96 11.74 20.39
C ILE A 209 -29.88 13.16 20.95
N SER A 210 -30.69 13.48 21.96
CA SER A 210 -30.63 14.77 22.64
C SER A 210 -29.25 14.98 23.29
N ALA A 211 -28.55 16.04 22.89
CA ALA A 211 -27.24 16.37 23.42
C ALA A 211 -27.33 17.16 24.73
N LYS A 212 -26.31 17.02 25.60
CA LYS A 212 -26.10 17.97 26.70
C LYS A 212 -25.30 19.16 26.19
N VAL A 213 -25.92 20.34 26.16
CA VAL A 213 -25.33 21.55 25.57
C VAL A 213 -25.06 22.60 26.63
N ALA A 214 -23.84 23.14 26.65
CA ALA A 214 -23.46 24.29 27.49
C ALA A 214 -23.01 25.49 26.63
N MET A 215 -23.70 26.63 26.78
CA MET A 215 -23.37 27.88 26.10
C MET A 215 -22.39 28.73 26.93
N MET A 216 -21.23 29.09 26.37
CA MET A 216 -20.17 29.80 27.10
C MET A 216 -20.53 31.25 27.49
N SER A 217 -21.49 31.89 26.83
CA SER A 217 -22.00 33.21 27.22
C SER A 217 -22.61 33.23 28.62
N SER A 218 -23.10 32.07 29.09
CA SER A 218 -23.80 31.92 30.36
C SER A 218 -23.03 31.06 31.36
N HIS A 219 -21.85 30.54 30.99
CA HIS A 219 -21.09 29.58 31.78
C HIS A 219 -19.60 29.92 31.86
N SER A 220 -19.01 29.70 33.03
CA SER A 220 -17.57 29.45 33.17
C SER A 220 -17.24 28.02 32.69
N TRP A 221 -15.96 27.71 32.47
CA TRP A 221 -15.55 26.32 32.22
C TRP A 221 -16.12 25.35 33.27
N THR A 222 -15.95 25.64 34.57
CA THR A 222 -16.45 24.78 35.66
C THR A 222 -17.95 24.56 35.58
N SER A 223 -18.74 25.63 35.38
CA SER A 223 -20.20 25.50 35.31
C SER A 223 -20.67 24.84 34.01
N ALA A 224 -19.94 24.99 32.90
CA ALA A 224 -20.22 24.25 31.67
C ALA A 224 -20.03 22.73 31.87
N PHE A 225 -18.93 22.30 32.50
CA PHE A 225 -18.70 20.89 32.81
C PHE A 225 -19.70 20.29 33.82
N ASN A 226 -20.37 21.11 34.61
CA ASN A 226 -21.46 20.66 35.48
C ASN A 226 -22.73 20.30 34.70
N VAL A 227 -22.93 20.86 33.50
CA VAL A 227 -24.07 20.55 32.61
C VAL A 227 -23.88 19.23 31.88
N LEU A 228 -22.64 18.91 31.49
CA LEU A 228 -22.31 17.74 30.70
C LEU A 228 -22.48 16.44 31.48
N ASP A 229 -22.70 15.32 30.79
CA ASP A 229 -22.74 14.00 31.42
C ASP A 229 -21.34 13.37 31.54
N SER A 230 -21.17 12.49 32.53
CA SER A 230 -19.92 11.73 32.73
C SER A 230 -19.78 10.62 31.68
N LYS A 231 -18.54 10.22 31.34
CA LYS A 231 -18.27 9.12 30.40
C LYS A 231 -18.70 7.75 30.96
N GLN A 232 -19.96 7.41 30.78
CA GLN A 232 -20.57 6.15 31.21
C GLN A 232 -21.85 5.87 30.43
N MET A 233 -22.34 4.65 30.53
CA MET A 233 -23.69 4.28 30.10
C MET A 233 -24.71 5.14 30.86
N THR A 234 -25.55 5.83 30.11
CA THR A 234 -26.57 6.75 30.64
C THR A 234 -27.93 6.29 30.16
N GLU A 235 -28.84 6.13 31.12
CA GLU A 235 -30.21 5.72 30.87
C GLU A 235 -30.92 6.75 30.00
N ILE A 236 -31.73 6.26 29.07
CA ILE A 236 -32.59 7.10 28.26
C ILE A 236 -34.04 6.93 28.70
N ASP A 237 -34.69 8.04 29.02
CA ASP A 237 -36.11 8.06 29.30
C ASP A 237 -36.85 7.94 27.96
N THR A 238 -37.47 6.79 27.70
CA THR A 238 -38.20 6.54 26.45
C THR A 238 -39.71 6.69 26.59
N PHE A 239 -40.25 6.59 27.81
CA PHE A 239 -41.66 6.81 28.13
C PHE A 239 -41.83 7.34 29.55
N TYR A 240 -43.00 7.90 29.83
CA TYR A 240 -43.45 8.20 31.19
C TYR A 240 -44.78 7.50 31.47
N GLU A 241 -44.97 7.10 32.72
CA GLU A 241 -46.21 6.49 33.19
C GLU A 241 -47.17 7.55 33.73
N ALA A 242 -48.43 7.51 33.31
CA ALA A 242 -49.49 8.35 33.86
C ALA A 242 -50.72 7.52 34.23
N TRP A 243 -51.28 7.85 35.39
CA TRP A 243 -52.52 7.27 35.87
C TRP A 243 -53.69 7.99 35.24
N VAL A 244 -54.39 7.32 34.32
CA VAL A 244 -55.56 7.88 33.64
C VAL A 244 -56.82 7.43 34.41
N PRO A 245 -57.63 8.36 34.96
CA PRO A 245 -58.91 8.03 35.58
C PRO A 245 -59.85 7.36 34.57
N TYR A 246 -60.76 6.52 35.05
CA TYR A 246 -61.78 5.90 34.21
C TYR A 246 -62.68 6.97 33.55
N ASP A 247 -62.85 6.92 32.22
CA ASP A 247 -63.75 7.85 31.50
C ASP A 247 -65.21 7.43 31.75
N MET A 248 -66.01 8.35 32.29
CA MET A 248 -67.43 8.15 32.59
C MET A 248 -68.33 8.28 31.35
N ALA A 249 -67.77 8.28 30.14
CA ALA A 249 -68.53 8.17 28.90
C ALA A 249 -69.55 7.01 28.94
N GLY A 250 -70.81 7.31 28.65
CA GLY A 250 -71.92 6.33 28.74
C GLY A 250 -72.69 6.35 30.07
N TYR A 251 -72.16 7.00 31.11
CA TYR A 251 -72.88 7.29 32.35
C TYR A 251 -73.69 8.58 32.22
N PHE A 252 -74.42 8.97 33.28
CA PHE A 252 -75.27 10.14 33.29
C PHE A 252 -75.09 11.00 34.54
N HIS A 253 -75.20 12.33 34.37
CA HIS A 253 -75.43 13.24 35.48
C HIS A 253 -76.92 13.53 35.64
N GLN A 254 -77.41 13.56 36.88
CA GLN A 254 -78.77 14.01 37.15
C GLN A 254 -78.83 15.54 37.06
N VAL A 255 -79.73 16.04 36.22
CA VAL A 255 -79.91 17.47 35.97
C VAL A 255 -81.35 17.84 36.29
N TYR A 256 -81.52 18.91 37.07
CA TYR A 256 -82.83 19.49 37.31
C TYR A 256 -83.05 20.68 36.37
N ILE A 257 -84.15 20.65 35.61
CA ILE A 257 -84.57 21.78 34.79
C ILE A 257 -85.90 22.35 35.28
N SER A 258 -86.04 23.67 35.18
CA SER A 258 -87.26 24.36 35.60
C SER A 258 -88.41 24.12 34.61
N ARG A 259 -89.65 24.32 35.08
CA ARG A 259 -90.84 24.22 34.23
C ARG A 259 -90.71 25.10 32.98
N ASN A 260 -91.14 24.57 31.83
CA ASN A 260 -91.06 25.14 30.49
C ASN A 260 -89.66 25.28 29.88
N GLN A 261 -88.59 24.81 30.54
CA GLN A 261 -87.28 24.66 29.90
C GLN A 261 -87.26 23.45 28.95
N SER A 262 -86.42 23.52 27.92
CA SER A 262 -86.24 22.43 26.96
C SER A 262 -85.68 21.21 27.67
N GLN A 263 -86.30 20.05 27.45
CA GLN A 263 -85.79 18.74 27.89
C GLN A 263 -85.14 17.97 26.72
N ALA A 264 -85.08 18.58 25.54
CA ALA A 264 -84.43 17.98 24.38
C ALA A 264 -82.93 17.76 24.64
N GLY A 265 -82.46 16.53 24.46
CA GLY A 265 -81.08 16.12 24.73
C GLY A 265 -80.86 15.46 26.10
N TYR A 266 -81.88 15.45 26.97
CA TYR A 266 -81.85 14.75 28.26
C TYR A 266 -82.66 13.46 28.22
N TYR A 267 -82.36 12.55 29.13
CA TYR A 267 -83.01 11.26 29.30
C TYR A 267 -83.92 11.28 30.53
N ASP A 268 -85.04 10.57 30.48
CA ASP A 268 -85.84 10.33 31.68
C ASP A 268 -85.22 9.26 32.58
N VAL A 269 -85.88 8.99 33.72
CA VAL A 269 -85.47 7.97 34.68
C VAL A 269 -85.44 6.55 34.10
N ASN A 270 -86.04 6.29 32.93
CA ASN A 270 -86.03 4.98 32.28
C ASN A 270 -85.03 4.91 31.11
N GLY A 271 -84.17 5.92 30.95
CA GLY A 271 -83.20 5.96 29.85
C GLY A 271 -83.79 6.31 28.49
N VAL A 272 -84.99 6.90 28.44
CA VAL A 272 -85.62 7.33 27.19
C VAL A 272 -85.21 8.76 26.87
N LEU A 273 -84.64 8.98 25.68
CA LEU A 273 -84.28 10.32 25.21
C LEU A 273 -85.55 11.17 25.03
N LEU A 274 -85.58 12.31 25.69
CA LEU A 274 -86.73 13.21 25.69
C LEU A 274 -86.62 14.27 24.59
N SER A 275 -87.79 14.72 24.14
CA SER A 275 -87.97 15.90 23.30
C SER A 275 -89.04 16.82 23.91
N GLY A 276 -89.04 18.11 23.53
CA GLY A 276 -90.03 19.09 24.02
C GLY A 276 -89.59 19.87 25.27
N ARG A 277 -90.53 20.23 26.15
CA ARG A 277 -90.29 21.07 27.35
C ARG A 277 -90.82 20.41 28.62
N CYS A 278 -90.13 20.61 29.74
CA CYS A 278 -90.58 20.16 31.07
C CYS A 278 -91.93 20.78 31.44
N ARG A 279 -92.96 19.97 31.74
CA ARG A 279 -94.32 20.47 32.05
C ARG A 279 -94.70 20.41 33.54
N THR A 280 -93.90 19.74 34.35
CA THR A 280 -94.14 19.51 35.78
C THR A 280 -94.01 20.80 36.57
N GLN A 281 -94.95 21.06 37.49
CA GLN A 281 -95.05 22.34 38.19
C GLN A 281 -93.88 22.61 39.16
N GLY A 282 -93.22 21.55 39.64
CA GLY A 282 -92.00 21.58 40.47
C GLY A 282 -90.72 21.21 39.71
N GLY A 283 -90.66 21.48 38.39
CA GLY A 283 -89.52 21.14 37.53
C GLY A 283 -89.37 19.64 37.20
N CYS A 284 -88.38 19.30 36.39
CA CYS A 284 -88.12 17.94 35.94
C CYS A 284 -86.71 17.53 36.32
N VAL A 285 -86.58 16.39 37.00
CA VAL A 285 -85.30 15.71 37.24
C VAL A 285 -85.06 14.78 36.06
N LEU A 286 -84.00 15.05 35.32
CA LEU A 286 -83.61 14.37 34.09
C LEU A 286 -82.16 13.89 34.20
N TYR A 287 -81.69 13.18 33.18
CA TYR A 287 -80.36 12.60 33.14
C TYR A 287 -79.64 13.04 31.86
N GLN A 288 -78.48 13.65 32.01
CA GLN A 288 -77.63 14.08 30.91
C GLN A 288 -76.59 13.01 30.64
N LEU A 289 -76.54 12.50 29.40
CA LEU A 289 -75.51 11.54 28.99
C LEU A 289 -74.14 12.23 29.02
N ILE A 290 -73.18 11.57 29.65
CA ILE A 290 -71.78 11.95 29.68
C ILE A 290 -71.15 11.42 28.40
N THR A 291 -70.56 12.32 27.61
CA THR A 291 -69.90 11.97 26.34
C THR A 291 -68.41 11.69 26.53
N SER A 292 -67.76 12.37 27.47
CA SER A 292 -66.42 12.05 27.99
C SER A 292 -66.14 12.97 29.19
N GLU A 293 -65.77 12.40 30.33
CA GLU A 293 -65.22 13.11 31.49
C GLU A 293 -64.51 12.13 32.45
N PRO A 294 -63.44 12.55 33.14
CA PRO A 294 -62.73 11.68 34.07
C PRO A 294 -63.56 11.42 35.33
N PHE A 295 -63.55 10.18 35.81
CA PHE A 295 -64.20 9.81 37.08
C PHE A 295 -63.65 10.64 38.25
N ASP A 296 -64.52 11.47 38.82
CA ASP A 296 -64.34 12.19 40.06
C ASP A 296 -65.14 11.54 41.21
N PRO A 297 -64.51 11.03 42.28
CA PRO A 297 -65.21 10.37 43.39
C PRO A 297 -66.12 11.31 44.21
N LEU A 298 -66.01 12.63 44.04
CA LEU A 298 -66.91 13.62 44.64
C LEU A 298 -68.15 13.89 43.79
N SER A 299 -68.15 13.47 42.53
CA SER A 299 -69.25 13.63 41.60
C SER A 299 -70.24 12.46 41.68
N THR A 300 -71.49 12.73 41.33
CA THR A 300 -72.60 11.75 41.39
C THR A 300 -72.96 11.30 39.99
N TYR A 301 -72.77 10.01 39.70
CA TYR A 301 -73.02 9.40 38.40
C TYR A 301 -74.20 8.43 38.46
N TYR A 302 -74.90 8.28 37.34
CA TYR A 302 -75.99 7.33 37.17
C TYR A 302 -75.72 6.44 35.95
N GLU A 303 -76.15 5.18 36.00
CA GLU A 303 -76.13 4.25 34.87
C GLU A 303 -77.52 3.69 34.60
N LEU A 304 -77.78 3.26 33.36
CA LEU A 304 -79.06 2.65 33.00
C LEU A 304 -79.00 1.14 33.27
N LEU A 305 -79.40 0.72 34.47
CA LEU A 305 -79.41 -0.68 34.86
C LEU A 305 -80.85 -1.22 34.84
N GLY A 306 -81.11 -2.25 34.02
CA GLY A 306 -82.44 -2.87 33.94
C GLY A 306 -83.56 -1.95 33.42
N GLY A 307 -83.21 -0.89 32.68
CA GLY A 307 -84.16 0.09 32.13
C GLY A 307 -84.53 1.22 33.09
N VAL A 308 -83.80 1.40 34.19
CA VAL A 308 -83.99 2.52 35.13
C VAL A 308 -82.63 3.14 35.50
N MET A 309 -82.55 4.47 35.56
CA MET A 309 -81.39 5.24 35.97
C MET A 309 -81.11 4.99 37.45
N THR A 310 -79.99 4.33 37.70
CA THR A 310 -79.57 3.87 39.02
C THR A 310 -78.30 4.59 39.41
N LEU A 311 -78.20 5.00 40.67
CA LEU A 311 -76.99 5.64 41.20
C LEU A 311 -75.82 4.66 41.11
N VAL A 312 -74.73 5.10 40.48
CA VAL A 312 -73.50 4.31 40.35
C VAL A 312 -72.85 4.16 41.73
N ASN A 313 -72.44 2.94 42.05
CA ASN A 313 -71.57 2.71 43.20
C ASN A 313 -70.12 3.03 42.82
N ASN A 314 -69.56 4.09 43.38
CA ASN A 314 -68.15 4.46 43.13
C ASN A 314 -67.16 3.32 43.37
N GLY A 315 -67.47 2.36 44.26
CA GLY A 315 -66.63 1.19 44.52
C GLY A 315 -66.62 0.11 43.42
N THR A 316 -67.48 0.23 42.40
CA THR A 316 -67.52 -0.69 41.24
C THR A 316 -66.90 -0.10 39.98
N ILE A 317 -66.47 1.17 40.00
CA ILE A 317 -65.74 1.79 38.90
C ILE A 317 -64.29 1.27 38.90
N PRO A 318 -63.75 0.86 37.73
CA PRO A 318 -62.36 0.40 37.64
C PRO A 318 -61.37 1.44 38.19
N PRO A 319 -60.29 1.01 38.86
CA PRO A 319 -59.24 1.92 39.30
C PRO A 319 -58.59 2.61 38.09
N PRO A 320 -57.95 3.79 38.28
CA PRO A 320 -57.16 4.44 37.24
C PRO A 320 -56.20 3.44 36.60
N THR A 321 -56.14 3.42 35.27
CA THR A 321 -55.24 2.52 34.56
C THR A 321 -53.90 3.22 34.38
N ASN A 322 -52.81 2.51 34.66
CA ASN A 322 -51.48 3.02 34.38
C ASN A 322 -51.22 2.85 32.87
N VAL A 323 -50.97 3.96 32.17
CA VAL A 323 -50.70 3.97 30.74
C VAL A 323 -49.32 4.57 30.50
N SER A 324 -48.50 3.88 29.71
CA SER A 324 -47.19 4.39 29.29
C SER A 324 -47.35 5.26 28.05
N TYR A 325 -46.78 6.46 28.10
CA TYR A 325 -46.74 7.40 26.99
C TYR A 325 -45.29 7.60 26.55
N TYR A 326 -45.00 7.35 25.27
CA TYR A 326 -43.67 7.61 24.73
C TYR A 326 -43.28 9.08 24.88
N LEU A 327 -42.02 9.31 25.26
CA LEU A 327 -41.43 10.63 25.31
C LEU A 327 -41.11 11.12 23.90
N ASN A 328 -41.16 12.44 23.70
CA ASN A 328 -40.97 13.07 22.40
C ASN A 328 -39.72 12.49 21.70
N ASP A 329 -39.87 12.19 20.40
CA ASP A 329 -38.93 11.50 19.50
C ASP A 329 -39.01 9.97 19.47
N PHE A 330 -39.73 9.32 20.41
CA PHE A 330 -39.94 7.86 20.41
C PHE A 330 -41.39 7.47 20.09
N ASP A 331 -41.57 6.30 19.48
CA ASP A 331 -42.85 5.62 19.30
C ASP A 331 -42.68 4.10 19.33
N ALA A 332 -43.78 3.34 19.24
CA ALA A 332 -43.77 1.88 19.32
C ALA A 332 -43.02 1.17 18.17
N THR A 333 -42.68 1.88 17.10
CA THR A 333 -41.93 1.37 15.95
C THR A 333 -40.47 1.79 15.96
N TYR A 334 -40.03 2.56 16.96
CA TYR A 334 -38.66 3.04 17.06
C TYR A 334 -37.68 1.86 17.23
N ASN A 335 -36.78 1.70 16.28
CA ASN A 335 -35.71 0.70 16.31
C ASN A 335 -34.60 1.13 17.28
N MET A 336 -34.21 0.25 18.18
CA MET A 336 -33.24 0.53 19.25
C MET A 336 -31.79 0.22 18.87
N ALA A 337 -31.49 -0.02 17.59
CA ALA A 337 -30.13 -0.20 17.11
C ALA A 337 -29.23 1.00 17.46
N GLY A 338 -28.00 0.70 17.87
CA GLY A 338 -27.05 1.72 18.34
C GLY A 338 -27.26 2.16 19.79
N PHE A 339 -28.32 1.70 20.47
CA PHE A 339 -28.48 1.81 21.92
C PHE A 339 -28.01 0.54 22.62
N TYR A 340 -27.99 0.58 23.94
CA TYR A 340 -27.58 -0.52 24.80
C TYR A 340 -28.73 -0.95 25.72
N ARG A 341 -28.80 -2.23 26.06
CA ARG A 341 -29.63 -2.74 27.16
C ARG A 341 -28.77 -3.36 28.23
N GLN A 342 -29.17 -3.21 29.49
CA GLN A 342 -28.47 -3.85 30.61
C GLN A 342 -28.84 -5.34 30.68
N VAL A 343 -27.83 -6.20 30.77
CA VAL A 343 -27.97 -7.65 30.87
C VAL A 343 -27.23 -8.20 32.07
N THR A 344 -27.72 -9.31 32.62
CA THR A 344 -27.02 -10.04 33.70
C THR A 344 -26.54 -11.38 33.18
N ILE A 345 -25.23 -11.51 32.97
CA ILE A 345 -24.60 -12.72 32.44
C ILE A 345 -24.31 -13.69 33.58
N PRO A 346 -24.81 -14.95 33.55
CA PRO A 346 -24.57 -15.94 34.60
C PRO A 346 -23.08 -16.27 34.80
N ASN A 347 -22.72 -16.70 36.02
CA ASN A 347 -21.36 -17.15 36.34
C ASN A 347 -20.89 -18.27 35.38
N GLY A 348 -19.67 -18.16 34.87
CA GLY A 348 -19.07 -19.12 33.95
C GLY A 348 -19.39 -18.91 32.47
N ASN A 349 -20.42 -18.11 32.13
CA ASN A 349 -20.77 -17.80 30.75
C ASN A 349 -19.84 -16.74 30.14
N SER A 350 -19.71 -16.76 28.81
CA SER A 350 -18.91 -15.78 28.07
C SER A 350 -19.46 -14.36 28.28
N ILE A 351 -18.55 -13.42 28.55
CA ILE A 351 -18.81 -11.97 28.60
C ILE A 351 -18.22 -11.25 27.38
N SER A 352 -17.70 -12.01 26.41
CA SER A 352 -17.15 -11.46 25.18
C SER A 352 -18.24 -10.76 24.36
N GLY A 353 -17.97 -9.55 23.88
CA GLY A 353 -18.93 -8.75 23.11
C GLY A 353 -19.78 -7.79 23.94
N TYR A 354 -19.85 -7.99 25.26
CA TYR A 354 -20.58 -7.10 26.16
C TYR A 354 -19.70 -5.98 26.71
N TYR A 355 -20.32 -4.89 27.14
CA TYR A 355 -19.65 -3.68 27.61
C TYR A 355 -19.86 -3.51 29.10
N ASN A 356 -18.85 -2.97 29.79
CA ASN A 356 -19.06 -2.47 31.15
C ASN A 356 -19.71 -1.07 31.14
N SER A 357 -20.00 -0.52 32.32
CA SER A 357 -20.63 0.79 32.46
C SER A 357 -19.82 1.96 31.90
N THR A 358 -18.53 1.78 31.58
CA THR A 358 -17.69 2.83 30.96
C THR A 358 -17.45 2.60 29.47
N GLY A 359 -18.21 1.68 28.86
CA GLY A 359 -18.16 1.39 27.42
C GLY A 359 -16.93 0.58 27.00
N VAL A 360 -16.22 -0.06 27.93
CA VAL A 360 -15.11 -0.97 27.59
C VAL A 360 -15.66 -2.36 27.31
N ILE A 361 -15.42 -2.87 26.10
CA ILE A 361 -15.76 -4.23 25.71
C ILE A 361 -15.03 -5.25 26.59
N GLN A 362 -15.74 -6.27 27.05
CA GLN A 362 -15.22 -7.31 27.91
C GLN A 362 -14.83 -8.55 27.11
N THR A 363 -13.96 -9.38 27.68
CA THR A 363 -13.49 -10.64 27.09
C THR A 363 -13.39 -11.71 28.17
N GLY A 364 -13.50 -12.98 27.80
CA GLY A 364 -13.43 -14.11 28.74
C GLY A 364 -14.80 -14.49 29.31
N ASN A 365 -14.83 -15.02 30.53
CA ASN A 365 -16.05 -15.52 31.18
C ASN A 365 -16.38 -14.72 32.44
N CYS A 366 -17.67 -14.64 32.79
CA CYS A 366 -18.12 -14.03 34.03
C CYS A 366 -17.58 -14.82 35.24
N GLY A 367 -16.87 -14.14 36.14
CA GLY A 367 -16.31 -14.72 37.36
C GLY A 367 -17.12 -14.47 38.64
N THR A 368 -18.26 -13.78 38.54
CA THR A 368 -19.06 -13.35 39.70
C THR A 368 -20.20 -14.32 39.96
N TRP A 369 -20.27 -14.87 41.17
CA TRP A 369 -21.31 -15.84 41.58
C TRP A 369 -22.75 -15.31 41.43
N GLY A 370 -22.97 -14.01 41.60
CA GLY A 370 -24.26 -13.34 41.40
C GLY A 370 -24.57 -12.94 39.95
N GLY A 371 -23.73 -13.34 38.99
CA GLY A 371 -23.77 -12.86 37.61
C GLY A 371 -23.03 -11.53 37.42
N CYS A 372 -22.68 -11.24 36.18
CA CYS A 372 -22.01 -10.01 35.76
C CYS A 372 -23.03 -9.08 35.11
N ILE A 373 -23.23 -7.89 35.69
CA ILE A 373 -24.07 -6.85 35.10
C ILE A 373 -23.26 -6.11 34.05
N LEU A 374 -23.68 -6.24 32.79
CA LEU A 374 -23.03 -5.68 31.62
C LEU A 374 -24.07 -5.06 30.67
N TYR A 375 -23.61 -4.50 29.57
CA TYR A 375 -24.43 -3.82 28.58
C TYR A 375 -24.22 -4.47 27.22
N GLU A 376 -25.30 -4.77 26.54
CA GLU A 376 -25.32 -5.32 25.17
C GLU A 376 -25.58 -4.17 24.19
N LEU A 377 -24.77 -4.03 23.15
CA LEU A 377 -25.04 -3.10 22.04
C LEU A 377 -26.07 -3.75 21.11
N ILE A 378 -27.19 -3.08 20.89
CA ILE A 378 -28.32 -3.57 20.10
C ILE A 378 -28.04 -3.35 18.61
N ASN A 379 -28.18 -4.42 17.81
CA ASN A 379 -28.17 -4.38 16.35
C ASN A 379 -29.61 -4.20 15.83
N TYR A 380 -29.76 -3.92 14.53
CA TYR A 380 -31.09 -3.68 13.94
C TYR A 380 -32.01 -4.90 14.00
N TYR A 381 -31.44 -6.08 13.74
CA TYR A 381 -32.11 -7.36 13.89
C TYR A 381 -31.47 -8.17 15.00
N ASP A 382 -32.28 -8.94 15.71
CA ASP A 382 -31.84 -9.94 16.67
C ASP A 382 -31.29 -11.20 15.96
N SER A 383 -30.83 -12.18 16.74
CA SER A 383 -30.30 -13.44 16.21
C SER A 383 -31.30 -14.30 15.42
N LEU A 384 -32.59 -13.95 15.44
CA LEU A 384 -33.67 -14.63 14.71
C LEU A 384 -34.12 -13.83 13.49
N GLY A 385 -33.49 -12.69 13.18
CA GLY A 385 -33.85 -11.81 12.08
C GLY A 385 -35.05 -10.91 12.39
N VAL A 386 -35.43 -10.75 13.66
CA VAL A 386 -36.53 -9.88 14.08
C VAL A 386 -36.00 -8.51 14.44
N GLU A 387 -36.70 -7.47 14.00
CA GLU A 387 -36.33 -6.08 14.26
C GLU A 387 -36.39 -5.74 15.76
N GLU A 388 -35.31 -5.17 16.31
CA GLU A 388 -35.19 -4.79 17.72
C GLU A 388 -35.85 -3.43 17.99
N THR A 389 -37.19 -3.39 17.88
CA THR A 389 -38.00 -2.21 18.23
C THR A 389 -38.11 -2.01 19.73
N ILE A 390 -38.47 -0.80 20.15
CA ILE A 390 -38.62 -0.44 21.56
C ILE A 390 -39.55 -1.40 22.33
N ASP A 391 -39.10 -1.82 23.51
CA ASP A 391 -39.85 -2.63 24.48
C ASP A 391 -39.94 -1.88 25.80
N THR A 392 -41.17 -1.59 26.26
CA THR A 392 -41.43 -0.86 27.51
C THR A 392 -41.00 -1.62 28.77
N SER A 393 -40.69 -2.93 28.67
CA SER A 393 -40.14 -3.72 29.76
C SER A 393 -38.62 -3.64 29.90
N VAL A 394 -37.94 -3.00 28.93
CA VAL A 394 -36.48 -2.89 28.86
C VAL A 394 -36.07 -1.45 29.13
N THR A 395 -35.05 -1.29 29.98
CA THR A 395 -34.37 -0.01 30.17
C THR A 395 -33.22 0.12 29.17
N TYR A 396 -33.24 1.19 28.39
CA TYR A 396 -32.26 1.46 27.36
C TYR A 396 -31.24 2.49 27.81
N TYR A 397 -30.04 2.39 27.25
CA TYR A 397 -28.89 3.22 27.58
C TYR A 397 -28.20 3.68 26.30
N TYR A 398 -27.51 4.81 26.37
CA TYR A 398 -26.52 5.20 25.39
C TYR A 398 -25.18 5.45 26.07
N MET A 399 -24.09 5.33 25.31
CA MET A 399 -22.76 5.64 25.83
C MET A 399 -22.49 7.14 25.68
N VAL A 400 -22.22 7.84 26.78
CA VAL A 400 -21.82 9.26 26.72
C VAL A 400 -20.44 9.38 26.09
N THR A 401 -20.37 10.14 24.99
CA THR A 401 -19.15 10.35 24.21
C THR A 401 -18.83 11.82 24.02
N ARG A 402 -17.76 12.12 23.27
CA ARG A 402 -17.45 13.49 22.87
C ARG A 402 -18.47 14.07 21.89
N ASP A 403 -19.32 13.26 21.28
CA ASP A 403 -20.31 13.72 20.30
C ASP A 403 -21.72 13.94 20.89
N THR A 404 -21.96 13.51 22.13
CA THR A 404 -23.25 13.68 22.86
C THR A 404 -23.21 14.83 23.87
N ASN A 405 -22.01 15.23 24.29
CA ASN A 405 -21.76 16.41 25.11
C ASN A 405 -21.20 17.55 24.24
N ILE A 406 -21.79 18.73 24.27
CA ILE A 406 -21.42 19.87 23.42
C ILE A 406 -21.19 21.12 24.28
N ILE A 407 -20.04 21.75 24.10
CA ILE A 407 -19.76 23.10 24.58
C ILE A 407 -19.71 24.04 23.39
N VAL A 408 -20.53 25.09 23.44
CA VAL A 408 -20.65 26.07 22.36
C VAL A 408 -19.96 27.37 22.76
N LEU A 409 -18.93 27.73 21.99
CA LEU A 409 -18.26 29.01 22.09
C LEU A 409 -19.06 30.07 21.30
N ASN A 410 -19.92 30.78 22.01
CA ASN A 410 -20.75 31.89 21.50
C ASN A 410 -20.35 33.27 22.06
N THR A 411 -19.21 33.35 22.74
CA THR A 411 -18.57 34.60 23.20
C THR A 411 -17.05 34.43 23.15
N THR A 412 -16.30 35.51 22.97
CA THR A 412 -14.84 35.45 22.92
C THR A 412 -14.26 35.03 24.27
N TYR A 413 -13.34 34.06 24.25
CA TYR A 413 -12.77 33.48 25.46
C TYR A 413 -11.23 33.47 25.44
N THR A 414 -10.62 33.66 26.60
CA THR A 414 -9.16 33.81 26.77
C THR A 414 -8.59 32.86 27.83
N THR A 415 -9.37 31.89 28.31
CA THR A 415 -8.95 30.89 29.31
C THR A 415 -9.22 29.46 28.82
N ILE A 416 -8.72 28.46 29.54
CA ILE A 416 -8.84 27.02 29.28
C ILE A 416 -9.36 26.32 30.54
N TRP A 417 -10.01 25.17 30.39
CA TRP A 417 -10.43 24.34 31.52
C TRP A 417 -9.23 23.71 32.25
N GLY A 418 -9.39 23.53 33.57
CA GLY A 418 -8.43 22.81 34.40
C GLY A 418 -8.71 21.30 34.48
N THR A 419 -8.08 20.63 35.44
CA THR A 419 -8.23 19.18 35.70
C THR A 419 -9.67 18.74 36.01
N GLY A 420 -10.55 19.66 36.41
CA GLY A 420 -11.98 19.39 36.61
C GLY A 420 -12.76 19.13 35.31
N GLY A 421 -12.21 19.50 34.15
CA GLY A 421 -12.79 19.24 32.83
C GLY A 421 -12.54 17.81 32.34
N ASN A 422 -12.96 16.81 33.11
CA ASN A 422 -12.72 15.38 32.85
C ASN A 422 -13.95 14.65 32.25
N LYS A 423 -14.73 15.34 31.43
CA LYS A 423 -15.85 14.75 30.69
C LYS A 423 -15.55 14.85 29.19
N PRO A 424 -15.96 13.87 28.38
CA PRO A 424 -15.76 13.93 26.94
C PRO A 424 -16.71 14.96 26.34
N PHE A 425 -16.28 15.71 25.32
CA PHE A 425 -17.13 16.73 24.68
C PHE A 425 -16.62 17.21 23.31
N THR A 426 -17.54 17.79 22.55
CA THR A 426 -17.25 18.59 21.35
C THR A 426 -17.22 20.07 21.72
N PHE A 427 -16.18 20.76 21.31
CA PHE A 427 -16.04 22.20 21.44
C PHE A 427 -16.19 22.87 20.06
N THR A 428 -17.25 23.66 19.90
CA THR A 428 -17.64 24.22 18.60
C THR A 428 -18.11 25.67 18.71
N SER A 429 -17.99 26.45 17.62
CA SER A 429 -18.66 27.75 17.48
C SER A 429 -19.83 27.72 16.50
N VAL A 430 -20.30 26.53 16.12
CA VAL A 430 -21.51 26.31 15.31
C VAL A 430 -22.51 25.51 16.12
N HIS A 431 -23.73 26.03 16.30
CA HIS A 431 -24.82 25.35 17.00
C HIS A 431 -26.18 25.80 16.46
N ASN A 432 -27.12 24.87 16.29
CA ASN A 432 -28.50 25.12 15.82
C ASN A 432 -28.57 26.06 14.60
N GLY A 433 -27.79 25.79 13.56
CA GLY A 433 -27.76 26.59 12.33
C GLY A 433 -27.03 27.95 12.43
N THR A 434 -26.51 28.31 13.60
CA THR A 434 -25.82 29.59 13.83
C THR A 434 -24.31 29.42 13.87
N ASP A 435 -23.58 30.20 13.07
CA ASP A 435 -22.12 30.32 13.15
C ASP A 435 -21.71 31.54 13.99
N TYR A 436 -21.26 31.33 15.22
CA TYR A 436 -20.84 32.42 16.10
C TYR A 436 -19.52 33.09 15.64
N ARG A 437 -18.69 32.42 14.82
CA ARG A 437 -17.45 33.02 14.28
C ARG A 437 -17.76 34.21 13.39
N SER A 438 -18.88 34.17 12.67
CA SER A 438 -19.35 35.28 11.82
C SER A 438 -19.58 36.58 12.60
N SER A 439 -19.85 36.47 13.90
CA SER A 439 -20.01 37.59 14.83
C SER A 439 -18.71 38.02 15.51
N GLY A 440 -17.55 37.54 15.03
CA GLY A 440 -16.25 37.87 15.58
C GLY A 440 -15.88 37.12 16.86
N VAL A 441 -16.61 36.05 17.21
CA VAL A 441 -16.27 35.19 18.36
C VAL A 441 -15.02 34.38 18.03
N TYR A 442 -14.04 34.40 18.94
CA TYR A 442 -12.81 33.61 18.82
C TYR A 442 -12.33 33.05 20.16
N TRP A 443 -11.52 32.00 20.08
CA TRP A 443 -10.77 31.48 21.20
C TRP A 443 -9.33 31.97 21.15
N ASN A 444 -8.92 32.79 22.12
CA ASN A 444 -7.55 33.30 22.20
C ASN A 444 -6.66 32.33 22.97
N VAL A 445 -5.73 31.71 22.27
CA VAL A 445 -4.82 30.71 22.84
C VAL A 445 -3.36 31.18 22.92
N ALA A 446 -3.11 32.47 22.64
CA ALA A 446 -1.76 33.04 22.57
C ALA A 446 -0.93 32.85 23.86
N SER A 447 -1.58 32.78 25.03
CA SER A 447 -0.95 32.57 26.34
C SER A 447 -1.52 31.36 27.08
N LEU A 448 -2.11 30.40 26.35
CA LEU A 448 -2.73 29.22 26.95
C LEU A 448 -1.87 27.97 26.78
N ILE A 449 -1.99 27.08 27.76
CA ILE A 449 -1.47 25.71 27.74
C ILE A 449 -2.69 24.81 27.69
N ILE A 450 -2.93 24.14 26.57
CA ILE A 450 -4.14 23.34 26.38
C ILE A 450 -3.80 21.90 26.73
N ARG A 451 -4.39 21.38 27.80
CA ARG A 451 -4.24 19.98 28.20
C ARG A 451 -5.60 19.30 28.21
N ILE A 452 -5.68 18.19 27.48
CA ILE A 452 -6.87 17.36 27.38
C ILE A 452 -6.90 16.36 28.55
N TYR A 453 -8.09 16.12 29.11
CA TYR A 453 -8.29 15.21 30.25
C TYR A 453 -9.24 14.05 29.94
N ASN A 454 -9.99 14.11 28.83
CA ASN A 454 -10.88 13.07 28.35
C ASN A 454 -10.98 13.16 26.82
N ASP A 455 -11.84 12.40 26.16
CA ASP A 455 -11.96 12.45 24.69
C ASP A 455 -12.57 13.79 24.23
N VAL A 456 -11.91 14.48 23.30
CA VAL A 456 -12.30 15.83 22.89
C VAL A 456 -12.32 15.96 21.37
N ASN A 457 -13.37 16.61 20.85
CA ASN A 457 -13.44 17.07 19.47
C ASN A 457 -13.44 18.61 19.48
N ILE A 458 -12.64 19.24 18.64
CA ILE A 458 -12.58 20.70 18.48
C ILE A 458 -12.84 21.00 17.00
N GLU A 459 -13.93 21.67 16.68
CA GLU A 459 -14.36 21.89 15.29
C GLU A 459 -14.99 23.26 15.12
N ASN A 460 -15.08 23.74 13.88
CA ASN A 460 -15.74 25.01 13.56
C ASN A 460 -15.35 26.16 14.47
N MET A 461 -14.05 26.32 14.74
CA MET A 461 -13.54 27.33 15.67
C MET A 461 -12.69 28.36 14.95
N TYR A 462 -12.83 29.63 15.35
CA TYR A 462 -11.81 30.63 15.08
C TYR A 462 -10.81 30.66 16.24
N ILE A 463 -9.62 30.07 16.03
CA ILE A 463 -8.56 29.98 17.03
C ILE A 463 -7.50 31.05 16.74
N ARG A 464 -7.30 31.96 17.69
CA ARG A 464 -6.36 33.08 17.56
C ARG A 464 -5.09 32.84 18.37
N THR A 465 -3.95 32.92 17.70
CA THR A 465 -2.62 33.06 18.32
C THR A 465 -1.95 34.36 17.87
N THR A 466 -0.73 34.58 18.34
CA THR A 466 0.20 35.63 17.89
C THR A 466 1.49 35.05 17.31
N SER A 467 1.52 33.74 17.04
CA SER A 467 2.74 33.02 16.65
C SER A 467 2.77 32.79 15.15
N ASN A 468 3.86 33.18 14.50
CA ASN A 468 4.11 32.75 13.13
C ASN A 468 4.52 31.27 13.10
N VAL A 469 4.48 30.70 11.90
CA VAL A 469 5.07 29.40 11.62
C VAL A 469 6.57 29.43 11.93
N ASN A 470 7.10 28.31 12.40
CA ASN A 470 8.52 28.15 12.70
C ASN A 470 8.97 26.70 12.45
N ASN A 471 10.28 26.53 12.36
CA ASN A 471 10.96 25.27 12.07
C ASN A 471 11.67 24.68 13.30
N THR A 472 11.13 24.92 14.49
CA THR A 472 11.72 24.42 15.74
C THR A 472 11.07 23.10 16.17
N ALA A 473 11.87 22.25 16.81
CA ALA A 473 11.36 21.02 17.38
C ALA A 473 10.38 21.33 18.54
N PRO A 474 9.32 20.53 18.76
CA PRO A 474 8.43 20.67 19.90
C PRO A 474 9.17 20.74 21.21
N SER A 475 8.72 21.61 22.11
CA SER A 475 9.23 21.69 23.48
C SER A 475 9.14 20.35 24.24
N SER A 476 10.13 20.09 25.09
CA SER A 476 10.11 19.00 26.08
C SER A 476 9.30 19.32 27.34
N SER A 477 8.89 20.58 27.52
CA SER A 477 8.10 21.03 28.66
C SER A 477 6.66 20.51 28.60
N THR A 478 6.05 20.27 29.76
CA THR A 478 4.63 19.89 29.87
C THR A 478 3.69 21.11 29.87
N SER A 479 4.23 22.32 29.79
CA SER A 479 3.50 23.58 30.04
C SER A 479 3.89 24.70 29.06
N SER A 480 4.06 24.38 27.77
CA SER A 480 4.40 25.38 26.75
C SER A 480 3.17 26.14 26.27
N TYR A 481 3.29 27.46 26.13
CA TYR A 481 2.22 28.28 25.59
C TYR A 481 1.97 27.97 24.11
N ARG A 482 0.70 28.04 23.68
CA ARG A 482 0.23 27.77 22.30
C ARG A 482 0.32 26.30 21.88
N TYR A 483 0.55 25.39 22.83
CA TYR A 483 0.61 23.96 22.61
C TYR A 483 -0.70 23.30 23.02
N LEU A 484 -1.11 22.30 22.23
CA LEU A 484 -2.16 21.36 22.60
C LEU A 484 -1.54 20.01 22.95
N TYR A 485 -1.75 19.58 24.19
CA TYR A 485 -1.37 18.27 24.71
C TYR A 485 -2.62 17.39 24.79
N GLY A 486 -2.73 16.43 23.89
CA GLY A 486 -3.76 15.40 23.90
C GLY A 486 -3.69 14.51 25.13
N ASN A 487 -2.51 14.44 25.77
CA ASN A 487 -2.32 13.80 27.07
C ASN A 487 -2.86 12.36 27.08
N TRP A 488 -2.62 11.64 25.98
CA TRP A 488 -2.98 10.24 25.79
C TRP A 488 -4.50 9.97 25.74
N ASN A 489 -5.31 10.93 25.28
CA ASN A 489 -6.75 10.76 25.07
C ASN A 489 -7.09 10.80 23.57
N ASN A 490 -8.32 10.39 23.22
CA ASN A 490 -8.78 10.50 21.84
C ASN A 490 -9.12 11.95 21.52
N VAL A 491 -8.33 12.56 20.62
CA VAL A 491 -8.48 13.97 20.25
C VAL A 491 -8.71 14.11 18.77
N ARG A 492 -9.73 14.89 18.41
CA ARG A 492 -9.97 15.35 17.04
C ARG A 492 -9.92 16.86 16.98
N ILE A 493 -9.07 17.39 16.11
CA ILE A 493 -9.13 18.77 15.63
C ILE A 493 -9.79 18.71 14.27
N GLY A 494 -11.11 18.91 14.27
CA GLY A 494 -11.98 18.66 13.14
C GLY A 494 -11.92 19.73 12.04
N ARG A 495 -12.89 19.70 11.15
CA ARG A 495 -13.05 20.67 10.05
C ARG A 495 -13.46 22.06 10.56
N GLY A 496 -13.28 23.08 9.71
CA GLY A 496 -13.72 24.45 10.00
C GLY A 496 -12.84 25.24 10.98
N ILE A 497 -11.58 24.83 11.17
CA ILE A 497 -10.64 25.60 12.00
C ILE A 497 -10.09 26.79 11.21
N THR A 498 -10.39 28.01 11.66
CA THR A 498 -9.93 29.26 11.06
C THR A 498 -8.96 30.01 11.98
N ARG A 499 -8.18 30.94 11.41
CA ARG A 499 -7.03 31.56 12.07
C ARG A 499 -6.96 33.07 11.84
N ASN A 500 -6.13 33.75 12.64
CA ASN A 500 -5.91 35.20 12.50
C ASN A 500 -4.72 35.45 11.56
N GLY A 501 -5.00 35.94 10.36
CA GLY A 501 -3.97 36.29 9.37
C GLY A 501 -3.03 35.11 9.07
N ASN A 502 -1.72 35.35 9.19
CA ASN A 502 -0.67 34.37 8.89
C ASN A 502 -0.23 33.53 10.10
N TYR A 503 -0.85 33.73 11.27
CA TYR A 503 -0.48 33.02 12.48
C TYR A 503 -1.01 31.57 12.49
N VAL A 504 -0.31 30.70 13.21
CA VAL A 504 -0.74 29.32 13.42
C VAL A 504 -1.96 29.24 14.35
N ASN A 505 -2.72 28.16 14.28
CA ASN A 505 -3.81 27.87 15.22
C ASN A 505 -3.28 27.38 16.56
N PHE A 506 -2.32 26.46 16.50
CA PHE A 506 -1.45 26.06 17.60
C PHE A 506 -0.02 26.02 17.07
N GLU A 507 0.96 26.30 17.92
CA GLU A 507 2.35 26.11 17.53
C GLU A 507 2.66 24.62 17.32
N THR A 508 2.12 23.78 18.21
CA THR A 508 2.32 22.33 18.16
C THR A 508 1.10 21.59 18.69
N ILE A 509 0.77 20.46 18.06
CA ILE A 509 -0.17 19.47 18.57
C ILE A 509 0.61 18.21 18.95
N LEU A 510 0.43 17.72 20.18
CA LEU A 510 1.01 16.48 20.69
C LEU A 510 -0.12 15.54 21.10
N GLY A 511 -0.07 14.27 20.70
CA GLY A 511 -0.99 13.26 21.24
C GLY A 511 -0.64 12.90 22.70
N GLY A 512 0.63 12.98 23.08
CA GLY A 512 1.12 12.72 24.44
C GLY A 512 1.07 13.94 25.39
N GLY A 513 1.63 13.74 26.59
CA GLY A 513 1.63 14.73 27.68
C GLY A 513 3.01 15.23 28.12
N ASN A 514 4.09 14.82 27.44
CA ASN A 514 5.48 14.99 27.88
C ASN A 514 5.77 14.36 29.25
N ASN A 515 5.21 13.18 29.49
CA ASN A 515 5.36 12.36 30.69
C ASN A 515 5.44 10.86 30.32
N SER A 516 5.64 9.99 31.31
CA SER A 516 5.58 8.52 31.14
C SER A 516 4.14 8.02 31.20
N ILE A 517 3.82 6.95 30.47
CA ILE A 517 2.49 6.34 30.45
C ILE A 517 2.53 4.82 30.17
N GLY A 518 1.53 4.10 30.67
CA GLY A 518 1.35 2.66 30.42
C GLY A 518 2.40 1.79 31.11
N SER A 519 2.29 0.48 30.90
CA SER A 519 3.23 -0.52 31.41
C SER A 519 3.31 -1.75 30.50
N ARG A 520 4.30 -2.61 30.73
CA ARG A 520 4.42 -3.91 30.06
C ARG A 520 3.20 -4.78 30.44
N GLY A 521 2.30 -5.01 29.49
CA GLY A 521 1.03 -5.73 29.69
C GLY A 521 -0.21 -4.83 29.78
N ASN A 522 -0.04 -3.51 29.87
CA ASN A 522 -1.13 -2.54 29.80
C ASN A 522 -0.71 -1.31 28.98
N THR A 523 -0.67 -1.50 27.67
CA THR A 523 -0.30 -0.48 26.69
C THR A 523 -1.42 0.56 26.57
N LYS A 524 -1.08 1.85 26.59
CA LYS A 524 -2.04 2.93 26.43
C LYS A 524 -2.38 3.13 24.94
N LYS A 525 -3.67 3.01 24.63
CA LYS A 525 -4.23 3.16 23.29
C LYS A 525 -5.04 4.45 23.19
N TYR A 526 -4.90 5.17 22.09
CA TYR A 526 -5.59 6.42 21.80
C TYR A 526 -5.43 6.82 20.32
N ARG A 527 -6.27 7.74 19.86
CA ARG A 527 -6.28 8.27 18.48
C ARG A 527 -6.12 9.79 18.46
N LEU A 528 -5.27 10.31 17.57
CA LEU A 528 -5.18 11.74 17.26
C LEU A 528 -5.59 11.99 15.81
N ILE A 529 -6.59 12.86 15.61
CA ILE A 529 -7.07 13.29 14.29
C ILE A 529 -6.86 14.80 14.15
N VAL A 530 -6.29 15.24 13.04
CA VAL A 530 -6.16 16.65 12.70
C VAL A 530 -6.58 16.84 11.25
N GLU A 531 -7.72 17.49 11.02
CA GLU A 531 -8.36 17.60 9.71
C GLU A 531 -8.17 18.96 9.05
N SER A 532 -7.98 20.03 9.83
CA SER A 532 -7.84 21.40 9.32
C SER A 532 -7.01 22.29 10.24
N GLY A 533 -6.55 23.44 9.72
CA GLY A 533 -5.78 24.45 10.44
C GLY A 533 -4.33 24.56 9.95
N ARG A 534 -3.59 25.53 10.52
CA ARG A 534 -2.17 25.78 10.20
C ARG A 534 -1.29 25.66 11.43
N TYR A 535 -0.20 24.90 11.31
CA TYR A 535 0.64 24.50 12.44
C TYR A 535 2.14 24.50 12.08
N SER A 536 3.01 24.58 13.08
CA SER A 536 4.45 24.41 12.87
C SER A 536 4.85 22.94 12.89
N SER A 537 4.40 22.17 13.89
CA SER A 537 4.80 20.76 14.08
C SER A 537 3.71 19.90 14.73
N PHE A 538 3.79 18.58 14.50
CA PHE A 538 2.92 17.56 15.11
C PHE A 538 3.71 16.44 15.78
N SER A 539 3.09 15.79 16.77
CA SER A 539 3.54 14.51 17.34
C SER A 539 2.34 13.62 17.64
N LEU A 540 2.37 12.34 17.25
CA LEU A 540 1.40 11.35 17.76
C LEU A 540 1.68 10.98 19.23
N GLY A 541 2.94 11.03 19.65
CA GLY A 541 3.38 10.82 21.04
C GLY A 541 3.80 12.11 21.74
N ASN A 542 4.92 12.04 22.46
CA ASN A 542 5.51 13.19 23.16
C ASN A 542 6.25 14.15 22.22
N GLY A 543 6.50 15.37 22.71
CA GLY A 543 7.45 16.35 22.15
C GLY A 543 8.90 15.91 22.38
N SER A 544 9.87 16.84 22.31
CA SER A 544 11.31 16.53 22.29
C SER A 544 11.88 16.12 23.66
N VAL A 545 11.27 15.13 24.30
CA VAL A 545 11.64 14.64 25.62
C VAL A 545 12.79 13.64 25.53
N GLY A 546 13.73 13.66 26.49
CA GLY A 546 14.85 12.71 26.52
C GLY A 546 14.42 11.28 26.90
N THR A 547 15.41 10.40 27.14
CA THR A 547 15.21 8.96 27.46
C THR A 547 14.70 8.68 28.88
N SER A 548 14.45 9.73 29.68
CA SER A 548 13.93 9.60 31.06
C SER A 548 12.45 9.19 31.12
N TYR A 549 11.69 9.41 30.05
CA TYR A 549 10.27 9.06 30.00
C TYR A 549 10.07 7.74 29.26
N THR A 550 9.30 6.84 29.86
CA THR A 550 8.97 5.52 29.30
C THR A 550 7.49 5.46 28.98
N ASN A 551 7.17 5.10 27.74
CA ASN A 551 5.81 5.10 27.22
C ASN A 551 5.52 3.73 26.61
N TYR A 552 4.51 3.05 27.13
CA TYR A 552 3.92 1.87 26.50
C TYR A 552 2.67 2.32 25.77
N ILE A 553 2.75 2.52 24.45
CA ILE A 553 1.66 3.08 23.63
C ILE A 553 1.45 2.34 22.32
N GLU A 554 0.22 2.39 21.82
CA GLU A 554 -0.17 2.03 20.46
C GLU A 554 -1.12 3.12 19.97
N ALA A 555 -0.58 4.13 19.30
CA ALA A 555 -1.30 5.34 18.90
C ALA A 555 -1.74 5.26 17.43
N LYS A 556 -3.00 5.61 17.16
CA LYS A 556 -3.52 5.80 15.80
C LYS A 556 -3.54 7.28 15.44
N GLY A 557 -3.18 7.63 14.20
CA GLY A 557 -3.14 9.00 13.70
C GLY A 557 -3.94 9.15 12.41
N ILE A 558 -4.69 10.25 12.25
CA ILE A 558 -5.22 10.68 10.96
C ILE A 558 -4.88 12.15 10.72
N TYR A 559 -4.25 12.44 9.60
CA TYR A 559 -4.07 13.80 9.11
C TYR A 559 -4.88 14.04 7.82
N GLY A 560 -5.63 15.13 7.81
CA GLY A 560 -6.56 15.46 6.73
C GLY A 560 -7.90 14.73 6.87
N ASN A 561 -8.75 14.90 5.87
CA ASN A 561 -10.10 14.33 5.81
C ASN A 561 -10.51 14.00 4.37
N ASP A 562 -11.49 13.11 4.22
CA ASP A 562 -11.90 12.60 2.92
C ASP A 562 -12.67 13.60 2.05
N TYR A 563 -13.36 14.57 2.66
CA TYR A 563 -14.00 15.65 1.90
C TYR A 563 -12.95 16.48 1.16
N ASP A 564 -11.89 16.87 1.86
CA ASP A 564 -10.78 17.62 1.29
C ASP A 564 -9.97 16.76 0.30
N ARG A 565 -9.89 15.44 0.53
CA ARG A 565 -9.26 14.50 -0.42
C ARG A 565 -10.07 14.39 -1.72
N ALA A 566 -11.38 14.18 -1.62
CA ALA A 566 -12.30 14.07 -2.76
C ALA A 566 -12.32 15.35 -3.61
N THR A 567 -12.12 16.51 -2.98
CA THR A 567 -12.00 17.81 -3.66
C THR A 567 -10.57 18.20 -4.03
N SER A 568 -9.57 17.35 -3.74
CA SER A 568 -8.14 17.64 -3.91
C SER A 568 -7.64 18.93 -3.22
N ASN A 569 -8.30 19.36 -2.15
CA ASN A 569 -7.94 20.55 -1.39
C ASN A 569 -6.95 20.25 -0.25
N ASN A 570 -5.67 20.42 -0.51
CA ASN A 570 -4.62 20.23 0.49
C ASN A 570 -4.33 21.48 1.34
N SER A 571 -4.99 22.60 1.10
CA SER A 571 -4.68 23.88 1.76
C SER A 571 -5.42 24.10 3.09
N ASN A 572 -6.46 23.29 3.36
CA ASN A 572 -7.24 23.36 4.60
C ASN A 572 -6.44 22.89 5.82
N LEU A 573 -5.52 21.95 5.63
CA LEU A 573 -4.57 21.49 6.63
C LEU A 573 -3.14 21.77 6.17
N GLN A 574 -2.41 22.60 6.90
CA GLN A 574 -1.05 22.99 6.54
C GLN A 574 -0.09 22.82 7.72
N LEU A 575 0.99 22.09 7.49
CA LEU A 575 2.06 21.89 8.44
C LEU A 575 3.36 22.44 7.88
N TYR A 576 3.91 23.47 8.51
CA TYR A 576 5.09 24.17 7.97
C TYR A 576 6.36 23.34 8.02
N TYR A 577 6.64 22.71 9.16
CA TYR A 577 7.92 22.05 9.39
C TYR A 577 7.84 20.54 9.37
N CYS A 578 7.33 19.92 10.44
CA CYS A 578 7.53 18.48 10.60
C CYS A 578 6.44 17.85 11.46
N ALA A 579 5.87 16.74 10.98
CA ALA A 579 5.11 15.79 11.79
C ALA A 579 6.02 14.62 12.12
N SER A 580 5.96 14.12 13.36
CA SER A 580 6.70 12.93 13.76
C SER A 580 5.77 11.97 14.50
N GLY A 581 5.99 10.67 14.38
CA GLY A 581 5.34 9.69 15.26
C GLY A 581 5.61 10.05 16.74
N THR A 582 6.86 10.29 17.09
CA THR A 582 7.25 10.91 18.37
C THR A 582 8.46 11.81 18.19
N TRP A 583 8.69 12.78 19.09
CA TRP A 583 9.94 13.56 19.12
C TRP A 583 10.89 13.12 20.22
N GLY A 584 10.57 12.03 20.93
CA GLY A 584 11.47 11.47 21.92
C GLY A 584 10.84 10.50 22.92
N GLY A 585 11.60 10.19 23.98
CA GLY A 585 11.25 9.19 24.99
C GLY A 585 11.67 7.76 24.63
N ARG A 586 11.55 6.85 25.60
CA ARG A 586 11.62 5.40 25.38
C ARG A 586 10.22 4.88 25.11
N VAL A 587 10.00 4.29 23.95
CA VAL A 587 8.65 3.97 23.48
C VAL A 587 8.55 2.50 23.09
N TYR A 588 7.58 1.82 23.69
CA TYR A 588 7.29 0.41 23.56
C TYR A 588 5.85 0.23 23.10
N ALA A 589 5.57 -0.85 22.37
CA ALA A 589 4.21 -1.36 22.15
C ALA A 589 3.99 -2.64 22.98
N SER A 590 2.87 -3.34 22.79
CA SER A 590 2.63 -4.65 23.42
C SER A 590 3.64 -5.73 23.00
N SER A 591 4.24 -5.62 21.81
CA SER A 591 5.30 -6.49 21.28
C SER A 591 6.21 -5.71 20.31
N ASN A 592 7.33 -6.30 19.88
CA ASN A 592 8.22 -5.68 18.88
C ASN A 592 7.54 -5.51 17.50
N SER A 593 6.64 -6.42 17.13
CA SER A 593 5.91 -6.39 15.85
C SER A 593 4.66 -5.51 15.90
N ALA A 594 4.17 -5.16 17.09
CA ALA A 594 3.07 -4.20 17.25
C ALA A 594 3.51 -2.77 16.88
N ARG A 595 2.55 -1.95 16.46
CA ARG A 595 2.81 -0.59 15.98
C ARG A 595 2.68 0.43 17.11
N ILE A 596 3.79 1.08 17.46
CA ILE A 596 3.80 2.21 18.40
C ILE A 596 2.94 3.35 17.84
N VAL A 597 3.08 3.60 16.54
CA VAL A 597 2.35 4.60 15.79
C VAL A 597 1.85 4.00 14.49
N ASP A 598 0.60 4.29 14.16
CA ASP A 598 -0.06 3.91 12.90
C ASP A 598 -0.78 5.14 12.33
N LEU A 599 -0.17 5.79 11.34
CA LEU A 599 -0.62 7.05 10.77
C LEU A 599 -1.31 6.83 9.41
N ILE A 600 -2.45 7.46 9.20
CA ILE A 600 -3.07 7.61 7.87
C ILE A 600 -3.06 9.09 7.48
N VAL A 601 -2.62 9.38 6.25
CA VAL A 601 -2.68 10.72 5.66
C VAL A 601 -3.68 10.73 4.51
N LYS A 602 -4.74 11.52 4.66
CA LYS A 602 -5.82 11.63 3.68
C LYS A 602 -5.68 12.87 2.80
N SER A 603 -5.34 14.01 3.39
CA SER A 603 -5.18 15.28 2.69
C SER A 603 -4.34 16.26 3.52
N GLY A 604 -3.92 17.36 2.90
CA GLY A 604 -3.12 18.41 3.55
C GLY A 604 -1.74 18.60 2.92
N ASP A 605 -1.07 19.67 3.34
CA ASP A 605 0.26 20.06 2.86
C ASP A 605 1.29 20.01 4.01
N PHE A 606 2.22 19.07 3.91
CA PHE A 606 3.13 18.68 4.99
C PHE A 606 4.58 18.98 4.64
N GLY A 607 5.15 19.92 5.39
CA GLY A 607 6.51 20.39 5.16
C GLY A 607 6.60 21.44 4.06
N TYR A 608 5.52 22.20 3.81
CA TYR A 608 5.47 23.23 2.76
C TYR A 608 6.50 24.36 2.95
N GLY A 609 7.14 24.45 4.13
CA GLY A 609 8.25 25.35 4.35
C GLY A 609 9.53 24.95 3.62
N GLU A 610 9.63 23.70 3.15
CA GLU A 610 10.76 23.11 2.42
C GLU A 610 12.15 23.41 3.05
N TYR A 611 12.17 23.59 4.37
CA TYR A 611 13.31 24.19 5.06
C TYR A 611 14.59 23.35 4.94
N ASP A 612 14.49 22.04 5.10
CA ASP A 612 15.62 21.11 5.03
C ASP A 612 15.19 19.67 4.73
N TYR A 613 16.15 18.75 4.72
CA TYR A 613 15.95 17.30 4.53
C TYR A 613 15.17 16.60 5.66
N THR A 614 14.76 17.34 6.70
CA THR A 614 13.99 16.84 7.84
C THR A 614 12.57 17.42 7.90
N THR A 615 12.19 18.16 6.86
CA THR A 615 10.90 18.83 6.74
C THR A 615 9.90 17.89 6.05
N GLY A 616 8.68 17.75 6.54
CA GLY A 616 7.68 16.78 6.04
C GLY A 616 7.14 15.86 7.13
N ILE A 617 7.06 14.56 6.86
CA ILE A 617 6.55 13.55 7.79
C ILE A 617 7.65 12.54 8.15
N TYR A 618 7.89 12.38 9.44
CA TYR A 618 8.65 11.30 10.04
C TYR A 618 7.68 10.26 10.59
N VAL A 619 7.65 9.08 9.98
CA VAL A 619 6.79 7.97 10.45
C VAL A 619 7.16 7.57 11.87
N GLY A 620 8.46 7.56 12.17
CA GLY A 620 8.97 7.25 13.49
C GLY A 620 9.31 8.39 14.40
N GLY A 621 10.54 8.33 14.92
CA GLY A 621 11.03 9.26 15.91
C GLY A 621 11.85 10.39 15.30
N ARG A 622 12.04 11.48 16.04
CA ARG A 622 13.03 12.51 15.71
C ARG A 622 13.67 13.08 16.98
N GLN A 623 14.84 13.72 16.87
CA GLN A 623 15.60 14.36 17.94
C GLN A 623 16.25 13.41 18.96
N GLY A 624 15.54 12.96 20.01
CA GLY A 624 16.17 12.20 21.10
C GLY A 624 15.24 11.23 21.79
N GLY A 625 15.52 9.93 21.70
CA GLY A 625 14.68 8.86 22.26
C GLY A 625 15.09 7.50 21.72
N THR A 626 14.29 6.48 21.99
CA THR A 626 14.52 5.10 21.51
C THR A 626 13.19 4.35 21.42
N HIS A 627 12.95 3.70 20.30
CA HIS A 627 11.72 2.97 19.95
C HIS A 627 12.04 1.48 19.85
N TYR A 628 11.22 0.68 20.52
CA TYR A 628 11.42 -0.76 20.70
C TYR A 628 10.40 -1.61 19.94
N ALA A 629 9.66 -1.01 19.01
CA ALA A 629 8.64 -1.67 18.22
C ALA A 629 8.35 -0.91 16.91
N ALA A 630 7.58 -1.56 16.03
CA ALA A 630 7.30 -1.10 14.68
C ALA A 630 6.52 0.21 14.60
N ARG A 631 6.56 0.82 13.42
CA ARG A 631 5.95 2.13 13.12
C ARG A 631 5.39 2.12 11.71
N ALA A 632 4.22 2.71 11.48
CA ALA A 632 3.58 2.66 10.18
C ALA A 632 3.00 4.01 9.75
N ALA A 633 3.04 4.25 8.44
CA ALA A 633 2.25 5.29 7.80
C ALA A 633 1.66 4.78 6.47
N LYS A 634 0.36 5.01 6.27
CA LYS A 634 -0.36 4.86 4.99
C LYS A 634 -0.69 6.25 4.44
N ILE A 635 -0.23 6.54 3.23
CA ILE A 635 -0.45 7.81 2.53
C ILE A 635 -1.48 7.54 1.43
N GLU A 636 -2.66 8.10 1.60
CA GLU A 636 -3.78 7.97 0.65
C GLU A 636 -3.98 9.26 -0.17
N GLY A 637 -3.48 10.40 0.32
CA GLY A 637 -3.52 11.68 -0.37
C GLY A 637 -2.58 12.71 0.28
N GLY A 638 -2.78 13.99 -0.05
CA GLY A 638 -1.93 15.08 0.45
C GLY A 638 -0.70 15.37 -0.40
N VAL A 639 0.01 16.43 -0.02
CA VAL A 639 1.34 16.82 -0.54
C VAL A 639 2.32 16.73 0.61
N ILE A 640 3.37 15.93 0.48
CA ILE A 640 4.38 15.72 1.52
C ILE A 640 5.76 16.01 0.94
N TYR A 641 6.52 16.92 1.54
CA TYR A 641 7.85 17.26 1.04
C TYR A 641 8.84 16.07 1.16
N ASN A 642 9.12 15.62 2.39
CA ASN A 642 9.88 14.38 2.62
C ASN A 642 9.05 13.42 3.46
N LEU A 643 8.99 12.16 3.05
CA LEU A 643 8.41 11.06 3.83
C LEU A 643 9.54 10.14 4.31
N ILE A 644 9.76 10.12 5.61
CA ILE A 644 10.96 9.53 6.21
C ILE A 644 10.56 8.50 7.26
N GLY A 645 11.07 7.28 7.17
CA GLY A 645 10.78 6.21 8.14
C GLY A 645 11.22 6.55 9.57
N GLY A 646 12.30 7.33 9.67
CA GLY A 646 12.71 8.04 10.87
C GLY A 646 13.73 7.29 11.74
N PRO A 647 14.56 8.02 12.49
CA PRO A 647 15.50 7.44 13.46
C PRO A 647 14.82 6.89 14.71
N LEU A 648 15.66 6.54 15.69
CA LEU A 648 15.33 6.08 17.05
C LEU A 648 15.03 4.59 17.17
N SER A 649 15.25 3.75 16.16
CA SER A 649 15.15 2.29 16.34
C SER A 649 16.18 1.79 17.34
N ASP A 650 15.76 0.97 18.30
CA ASP A 650 16.65 0.25 19.21
C ASP A 650 17.33 -0.93 18.51
N SER A 651 18.51 -1.35 18.97
CA SER A 651 19.22 -2.51 18.42
C SER A 651 18.46 -3.83 18.58
N SER A 652 17.54 -3.94 19.55
CA SER A 652 16.61 -5.08 19.65
C SER A 652 15.71 -5.25 18.42
N MET A 653 15.56 -4.21 17.59
CA MET A 653 14.80 -4.26 16.34
C MET A 653 15.58 -4.86 15.17
N SER A 654 16.88 -5.18 15.29
CA SER A 654 17.75 -5.56 14.16
C SER A 654 17.20 -6.66 13.25
N ASN A 655 16.42 -7.60 13.80
CA ASN A 655 15.83 -8.71 13.05
C ASN A 655 14.35 -8.51 12.71
N TYR A 656 13.72 -7.44 13.20
CA TYR A 656 12.30 -7.16 13.02
C TYR A 656 12.09 -6.04 12.00
N ASN A 657 10.91 -6.05 11.40
CA ASN A 657 10.42 -4.93 10.61
C ASN A 657 10.13 -3.75 11.54
N ASP A 658 10.81 -2.63 11.29
CA ASP A 658 10.83 -1.50 12.20
C ASP A 658 10.09 -0.27 11.63
N SER A 659 10.05 -0.11 10.31
CA SER A 659 9.19 0.88 9.63
C SER A 659 8.39 0.27 8.48
N TYR A 660 7.13 0.69 8.37
CA TYR A 660 6.21 0.40 7.29
C TYR A 660 5.74 1.71 6.64
N ILE A 661 6.02 1.88 5.36
CA ILE A 661 5.55 3.03 4.56
C ILE A 661 4.73 2.48 3.42
N SER A 662 3.46 2.86 3.35
CA SER A 662 2.57 2.51 2.23
C SER A 662 2.05 3.78 1.59
N MET A 663 2.32 3.98 0.30
CA MET A 663 1.78 5.09 -0.49
C MET A 663 0.85 4.53 -1.56
N VAL A 664 -0.44 4.83 -1.42
CA VAL A 664 -1.50 4.38 -2.33
C VAL A 664 -2.08 5.55 -3.15
N GLY A 665 -1.75 6.79 -2.79
CA GLY A 665 -2.18 8.00 -3.47
C GLY A 665 -1.41 9.25 -2.99
N GLY A 666 -1.79 10.42 -3.50
CA GLY A 666 -1.17 11.71 -3.15
C GLY A 666 0.16 11.99 -3.87
N GLN A 667 0.85 13.04 -3.41
CA GLN A 667 2.14 13.48 -3.94
C GLN A 667 3.19 13.56 -2.84
N VAL A 668 4.33 12.90 -3.06
CA VAL A 668 5.47 12.93 -2.13
C VAL A 668 6.69 13.46 -2.87
N GLY A 669 7.50 14.31 -2.26
CA GLY A 669 8.78 14.73 -2.84
C GLY A 669 9.73 13.54 -2.95
N VAL A 670 10.15 13.01 -1.81
CA VAL A 670 11.08 11.87 -1.70
C VAL A 670 10.64 10.93 -0.58
N ILE A 671 10.83 9.62 -0.80
CA ILE A 671 10.61 8.60 0.23
C ILE A 671 11.97 8.07 0.68
N ILE A 672 12.20 8.04 1.99
CA ILE A 672 13.42 7.52 2.62
C ILE A 672 13.01 6.51 3.70
N GLY A 673 13.40 5.24 3.54
CA GLY A 673 13.02 4.17 4.47
C GLY A 673 13.65 4.31 5.86
N GLY A 674 14.88 4.80 5.92
CA GLY A 674 15.66 4.97 7.16
C GLY A 674 15.59 6.38 7.75
N ALA A 675 16.73 6.83 8.29
CA ALA A 675 16.85 8.15 8.91
C ALA A 675 17.48 9.20 7.97
N GLY A 676 17.52 10.44 8.44
CA GLY A 676 18.30 11.51 7.81
C GLY A 676 19.81 11.28 7.95
N THR A 677 20.33 11.28 9.18
CA THR A 677 21.80 11.29 9.45
C THR A 677 22.22 10.39 10.61
N THR A 678 21.40 9.48 11.11
CA THR A 678 21.76 8.62 12.27
C THR A 678 21.71 7.15 11.92
N ALA A 679 22.52 6.34 12.61
CA ALA A 679 22.43 4.89 12.50
C ALA A 679 21.08 4.39 13.06
N THR A 680 20.50 3.39 12.41
CA THR A 680 19.21 2.79 12.79
C THR A 680 19.25 1.28 12.64
N TYR A 681 18.26 0.61 13.24
CA TYR A 681 18.18 -0.85 13.31
C TYR A 681 16.83 -1.36 12.82
N GLY A 682 16.81 -2.59 12.33
CA GLY A 682 15.63 -3.27 11.83
C GLY A 682 15.34 -3.01 10.36
N ASN A 683 14.38 -3.75 9.83
CA ASN A 683 14.06 -3.76 8.42
C ASN A 683 13.14 -2.58 8.03
N ARG A 684 13.21 -2.19 6.76
CA ARG A 684 12.42 -1.11 6.14
C ARG A 684 11.47 -1.71 5.12
N ILE A 685 10.17 -1.58 5.35
CA ILE A 685 9.14 -2.07 4.43
C ILE A 685 8.52 -0.85 3.75
N ILE A 686 8.70 -0.75 2.43
CA ILE A 686 8.15 0.33 1.61
C ILE A 686 7.27 -0.27 0.54
N GLN A 687 6.05 0.23 0.41
CA GLN A 687 5.10 -0.14 -0.62
C GLN A 687 4.60 1.13 -1.30
N VAL A 688 4.77 1.23 -2.60
CA VAL A 688 4.25 2.35 -3.41
C VAL A 688 3.39 1.76 -4.51
N THR A 689 2.08 1.91 -4.39
CA THR A 689 1.09 1.30 -5.30
C THR A 689 0.27 2.34 -6.06
N GLY A 690 0.35 3.61 -5.68
CA GLY A 690 -0.30 4.71 -6.37
C GLY A 690 0.29 6.07 -6.00
N GLY A 691 -0.15 7.12 -6.69
CA GLY A 691 0.33 8.49 -6.51
C GLY A 691 1.68 8.77 -7.18
N LEU A 692 2.21 9.99 -6.93
CA LEU A 692 3.43 10.50 -7.55
C LEU A 692 4.53 10.74 -6.52
N VAL A 693 5.69 10.13 -6.72
CA VAL A 693 6.94 10.52 -6.04
C VAL A 693 7.72 11.46 -6.98
N ASN A 694 7.85 12.75 -6.65
CA ASN A 694 8.45 13.74 -7.56
C ASN A 694 9.93 13.49 -7.88
N TYR A 695 10.68 13.02 -6.88
CA TYR A 695 12.11 12.71 -7.00
C TYR A 695 12.29 11.19 -7.07
N SER A 696 12.73 10.58 -5.97
CA SER A 696 13.19 9.18 -5.96
C SER A 696 12.79 8.48 -4.67
N VAL A 697 12.89 7.14 -4.67
CA VAL A 697 12.62 6.30 -3.50
C VAL A 697 13.92 5.66 -3.04
N PHE A 698 14.20 5.73 -1.73
CA PHE A 698 15.37 5.13 -1.10
C PHE A 698 14.93 4.13 -0.03
N GLY A 699 15.33 2.87 -0.16
CA GLY A 699 15.01 1.83 0.82
C GLY A 699 15.73 2.00 2.17
N GLY A 700 16.84 2.73 2.20
CA GLY A 700 17.67 2.99 3.38
C GLY A 700 17.62 4.43 3.87
N SER A 701 18.66 4.87 4.57
CA SER A 701 18.77 6.25 5.08
C SER A 701 19.32 7.22 4.04
N ASN A 702 19.04 8.52 4.19
CA ASN A 702 19.58 9.55 3.31
C ASN A 702 21.10 9.70 3.48
N GLY A 703 21.59 10.02 4.66
CA GLY A 703 23.02 10.11 4.98
C GLY A 703 23.81 11.21 4.25
N TYR A 704 23.20 12.01 3.37
CA TYR A 704 23.87 12.98 2.50
C TYR A 704 24.77 13.99 3.24
N GLN A 705 24.37 14.42 4.45
CA GLN A 705 25.17 15.31 5.30
C GLN A 705 25.91 14.58 6.44
N GLY A 706 25.85 13.26 6.47
CA GLY A 706 26.42 12.44 7.53
C GLY A 706 27.95 12.37 7.50
N THR A 707 28.52 11.95 8.63
CA THR A 707 29.94 11.65 8.83
C THR A 707 30.11 10.29 9.51
N GLY A 708 31.21 9.58 9.25
CA GLY A 708 31.47 8.28 9.90
C GLY A 708 30.42 7.20 9.58
N SER A 709 29.67 6.75 10.59
CA SER A 709 28.62 5.72 10.49
C SER A 709 27.20 6.30 10.38
N ASP A 710 27.07 7.59 10.09
CA ASP A 710 25.78 8.25 9.96
C ASP A 710 24.93 7.61 8.85
N GLY A 711 23.64 7.43 9.11
CA GLY A 711 22.72 6.84 8.15
C GLY A 711 22.91 5.33 7.90
N THR A 712 23.78 4.64 8.62
CA THR A 712 23.86 3.17 8.54
C THR A 712 22.54 2.52 8.98
N VAL A 713 22.05 1.53 8.23
CA VAL A 713 20.91 0.70 8.63
C VAL A 713 21.40 -0.72 8.93
N ILE A 714 21.35 -1.13 10.19
CA ILE A 714 21.59 -2.52 10.59
C ILE A 714 20.24 -3.25 10.49
N GLY A 715 19.95 -3.65 9.26
CA GLY A 715 18.72 -4.30 8.82
C GLY A 715 18.63 -4.26 7.30
N SER A 716 17.59 -4.86 6.73
CA SER A 716 17.40 -4.94 5.28
C SER A 716 16.28 -4.02 4.80
N SER A 717 16.35 -3.58 3.55
CA SER A 717 15.22 -2.92 2.89
C SER A 717 14.40 -3.93 2.09
N PHE A 718 13.10 -3.69 2.03
CA PHE A 718 12.15 -4.39 1.18
C PHE A 718 11.22 -3.35 0.55
N MET A 719 11.22 -3.27 -0.78
CA MET A 719 10.43 -2.31 -1.53
C MET A 719 9.55 -3.04 -2.55
N TYR A 720 8.25 -2.78 -2.49
CA TYR A 720 7.31 -3.12 -3.55
C TYR A 720 6.87 -1.82 -4.24
N ILE A 721 7.24 -1.65 -5.50
CA ILE A 721 6.83 -0.51 -6.34
C ILE A 721 5.93 -1.08 -7.44
N GLY A 722 4.63 -0.79 -7.37
CA GLY A 722 3.65 -1.40 -8.25
C GLY A 722 2.37 -0.58 -8.39
N GLY A 723 1.26 -1.27 -8.67
CA GLY A 723 -0.02 -0.66 -9.02
C GLY A 723 0.10 0.35 -10.16
N ASN A 724 -0.43 1.55 -9.94
CA ASN A 724 -0.43 2.67 -10.89
C ASN A 724 0.47 3.83 -10.42
N SER A 725 1.48 3.54 -9.59
CA SER A 725 2.41 4.55 -9.08
C SER A 725 3.31 5.14 -10.17
N THR A 726 3.76 6.37 -9.97
CA THR A 726 4.78 7.02 -10.81
C THR A 726 5.95 7.53 -9.96
N ILE A 727 7.17 7.13 -10.32
CA ILE A 727 8.41 7.57 -9.68
C ILE A 727 9.15 8.52 -10.64
N GLY A 728 9.26 9.79 -10.23
CA GLY A 728 9.80 10.90 -11.00
C GLY A 728 8.70 11.74 -11.63
N SER A 729 8.67 13.04 -11.33
CA SER A 729 7.80 13.96 -12.09
C SER A 729 8.42 14.30 -13.44
N ASP A 730 7.58 14.47 -14.46
CA ASP A 730 8.03 14.83 -15.81
C ASP A 730 8.91 16.08 -15.79
N TYR A 731 8.53 17.09 -14.99
CA TYR A 731 9.29 18.32 -14.85
C TYR A 731 10.71 18.06 -14.29
N ASN A 732 10.83 17.30 -13.20
CA ASN A 732 12.13 17.05 -12.57
C ASN A 732 13.04 16.20 -13.45
N VAL A 733 12.47 15.21 -14.13
CA VAL A 733 13.21 14.31 -15.03
C VAL A 733 13.70 15.08 -16.25
N ALA A 734 12.81 15.80 -16.95
CA ALA A 734 13.16 16.57 -18.15
C ALA A 734 14.22 17.66 -17.89
N ASN A 735 14.24 18.23 -16.69
CA ASN A 735 15.20 19.27 -16.31
C ASN A 735 16.43 18.75 -15.55
N ASN A 736 16.61 17.42 -15.45
CA ASN A 736 17.72 16.78 -14.71
C ASN A 736 17.88 17.30 -13.27
N ILE A 737 16.76 17.57 -12.61
CA ILE A 737 16.78 18.03 -11.21
C ILE A 737 17.24 16.86 -10.34
N THR A 738 18.13 17.17 -9.40
CA THR A 738 18.65 16.22 -8.41
C THR A 738 18.17 16.60 -7.01
N ILE A 739 18.02 15.60 -6.14
CA ILE A 739 17.81 15.81 -4.71
C ILE A 739 18.89 15.06 -3.95
N TYR A 740 19.58 15.75 -3.05
CA TYR A 740 20.69 15.18 -2.26
C TYR A 740 21.79 14.50 -3.12
N GLY A 741 22.02 15.02 -4.32
CA GLY A 741 23.00 14.46 -5.28
C GLY A 741 22.55 13.19 -6.00
N ALA A 742 21.30 12.76 -5.84
CA ALA A 742 20.68 11.68 -6.62
C ALA A 742 19.79 12.25 -7.72
N GLU A 743 19.74 11.56 -8.86
CA GLU A 743 18.82 11.87 -9.94
C GLU A 743 17.36 11.63 -9.52
N SER A 744 16.44 12.41 -10.07
CA SER A 744 14.99 12.19 -9.94
C SER A 744 14.53 11.02 -10.82
N GLY A 745 13.44 10.35 -10.46
CA GLY A 745 12.81 9.28 -11.23
C GLY A 745 13.41 7.90 -11.02
N SER A 746 14.27 7.72 -10.01
CA SER A 746 14.97 6.46 -9.77
C SER A 746 14.53 5.80 -8.46
N VAL A 747 14.66 4.48 -8.43
CA VAL A 747 14.47 3.65 -7.23
C VAL A 747 15.83 3.14 -6.79
N PHE A 748 16.17 3.36 -5.52
CA PHE A 748 17.41 2.91 -4.91
C PHE A 748 17.08 1.90 -3.81
N GLY A 749 17.59 0.69 -3.99
CA GLY A 749 17.40 -0.45 -3.10
C GLY A 749 17.67 -0.13 -1.64
N ILE A 750 18.67 0.70 -1.38
CA ILE A 750 19.05 1.16 -0.03
C ILE A 750 19.19 2.69 0.03
N GLY A 751 20.04 3.22 0.90
CA GLY A 751 20.12 4.65 1.17
C GLY A 751 20.80 5.48 0.07
N ASN A 752 20.57 6.79 0.09
CA ASN A 752 21.26 7.72 -0.80
C ASN A 752 22.77 7.74 -0.51
N GLY A 753 23.16 7.88 0.76
CA GLY A 753 24.55 7.92 1.20
C GLY A 753 25.27 9.23 0.88
N ARG A 754 26.61 9.19 0.96
CA ARG A 754 27.47 10.35 0.69
C ARG A 754 28.68 9.93 -0.13
N SER A 755 29.03 10.74 -1.13
CA SER A 755 30.24 10.53 -1.94
C SER A 755 31.49 10.38 -1.07
N GLY A 756 32.30 9.34 -1.35
CA GLY A 756 33.50 8.99 -0.60
C GLY A 756 33.28 8.10 0.64
N TYR A 757 32.04 7.79 1.02
CA TYR A 757 31.72 7.01 2.22
C TYR A 757 30.68 5.92 1.95
N SER A 758 31.15 4.69 1.75
CA SER A 758 30.29 3.55 1.40
C SER A 758 29.45 3.02 2.58
N SER A 759 29.86 3.30 3.84
CA SER A 759 29.10 2.97 5.05
C SER A 759 27.88 3.87 5.27
N ILE A 760 27.92 5.11 4.78
CA ILE A 760 26.85 6.09 4.97
C ILE A 760 25.70 5.75 4.02
N GLY A 761 24.49 5.56 4.57
CA GLY A 761 23.32 5.10 3.81
C GLY A 761 23.35 3.59 3.47
N SER A 762 24.31 2.83 3.99
CA SER A 762 24.39 1.39 3.80
C SER A 762 23.24 0.64 4.48
N SER A 763 22.95 -0.57 4.01
CA SER A 763 22.03 -1.52 4.66
C SER A 763 22.56 -2.94 4.52
N SER A 764 22.01 -3.90 5.28
CA SER A 764 22.48 -5.30 5.24
C SER A 764 22.20 -5.96 3.89
N SER A 765 20.94 -6.00 3.48
CA SER A 765 20.50 -6.50 2.18
C SER A 765 19.47 -5.56 1.56
N SER A 766 19.23 -5.74 0.26
CA SER A 766 18.27 -4.99 -0.54
C SER A 766 17.30 -5.92 -1.25
N ASN A 767 16.01 -5.59 -1.25
CA ASN A 767 14.98 -6.33 -1.98
C ASN A 767 14.06 -5.33 -2.67
N VAL A 768 13.97 -5.40 -3.99
CA VAL A 768 13.17 -4.50 -4.84
C VAL A 768 12.29 -5.34 -5.75
N ILE A 769 10.98 -5.10 -5.69
CA ILE A 769 9.99 -5.74 -6.57
C ILE A 769 9.28 -4.65 -7.35
N ILE A 770 9.30 -4.78 -8.67
CA ILE A 770 8.57 -3.92 -9.61
C ILE A 770 7.41 -4.72 -10.20
N GLY A 771 6.19 -4.19 -10.15
CA GLY A 771 4.99 -4.93 -10.56
C GLY A 771 3.88 -4.09 -11.18
N ASN A 772 2.87 -4.78 -11.72
CA ASN A 772 1.68 -4.18 -12.33
C ASN A 772 2.01 -3.18 -13.45
N SER A 773 1.50 -1.95 -13.35
CA SER A 773 1.55 -0.90 -14.36
C SER A 773 2.32 0.34 -13.88
N THR A 774 3.18 0.19 -12.86
CA THR A 774 3.98 1.29 -12.32
C THR A 774 4.90 1.87 -13.39
N THR A 775 5.18 3.18 -13.31
CA THR A 775 6.14 3.86 -14.18
C THR A 775 7.31 4.40 -13.36
N ILE A 776 8.53 3.97 -13.69
CA ILE A 776 9.78 4.49 -13.16
C ILE A 776 10.46 5.26 -14.28
N LYS A 777 10.56 6.59 -14.12
CA LYS A 777 11.03 7.50 -15.18
C LYS A 777 12.53 7.43 -15.47
N ARG A 778 13.31 6.77 -14.61
CA ARG A 778 14.74 6.54 -14.81
C ARG A 778 15.11 5.13 -14.38
N ASN A 779 15.99 4.99 -13.41
CA ASN A 779 16.76 3.77 -13.19
C ASN A 779 16.29 3.03 -11.94
N VAL A 780 16.50 1.72 -11.94
CA VAL A 780 16.39 0.89 -10.73
C VAL A 780 17.80 0.47 -10.34
N TYR A 781 18.19 0.78 -9.11
CA TYR A 781 19.46 0.34 -8.51
C TYR A 781 19.15 -0.61 -7.37
N GLY A 782 19.76 -1.79 -7.39
CA GLY A 782 19.69 -2.72 -6.27
C GLY A 782 20.47 -2.22 -5.05
N GLY A 783 21.52 -1.42 -5.26
CA GLY A 783 22.24 -0.69 -4.22
C GLY A 783 21.70 0.73 -3.96
N GLY A 784 22.52 1.55 -3.29
CA GLY A 784 22.21 2.95 -3.03
C GLY A 784 22.74 3.87 -4.13
N ASN A 785 22.58 5.18 -3.95
CA ASN A 785 23.31 6.13 -4.80
C ASN A 785 24.81 6.09 -4.48
N PHE A 786 25.17 6.29 -3.21
CA PHE A 786 26.51 6.15 -2.64
C PHE A 786 26.59 5.12 -1.48
N GLY A 787 25.46 4.81 -0.84
CA GLY A 787 25.40 3.78 0.20
C GLY A 787 25.52 2.38 -0.38
N ALA A 788 26.36 1.53 0.21
CA ALA A 788 26.62 0.17 -0.29
C ALA A 788 25.85 -0.91 0.49
N VAL A 789 25.51 -2.01 -0.19
CA VAL A 789 24.89 -3.18 0.44
C VAL A 789 25.96 -3.97 1.21
N GLY A 790 25.61 -4.48 2.39
CA GLY A 790 26.41 -5.42 3.17
C GLY A 790 27.56 -4.84 4.01
N ILE A 791 28.00 -3.60 3.75
CA ILE A 791 29.16 -3.01 4.48
C ILE A 791 28.94 -2.89 5.99
N SER A 792 27.71 -2.64 6.42
CA SER A 792 27.35 -2.53 7.84
C SER A 792 26.47 -3.68 8.32
N SER A 793 26.57 -4.84 7.67
CA SER A 793 25.85 -6.04 8.09
C SER A 793 26.51 -6.71 9.29
N GLY A 794 25.69 -7.33 10.14
CA GLY A 794 26.16 -8.31 11.13
C GLY A 794 26.43 -9.70 10.53
N SER A 795 26.08 -9.92 9.26
CA SER A 795 26.26 -11.18 8.53
C SER A 795 27.49 -11.13 7.62
N ASN A 796 28.12 -12.29 7.40
CA ASN A 796 29.17 -12.47 6.38
C ASN A 796 28.60 -12.72 4.97
N THR A 797 27.29 -12.88 4.85
CA THR A 797 26.57 -13.09 3.59
C THR A 797 25.36 -12.17 3.51
N THR A 798 25.20 -11.52 2.36
CA THR A 798 24.16 -10.52 2.10
C THR A 798 23.68 -10.61 0.66
N SER A 799 22.59 -9.92 0.33
CA SER A 799 22.02 -9.99 -1.02
C SER A 799 21.47 -8.66 -1.51
N THR A 800 21.47 -8.52 -2.82
CA THR A 800 20.68 -7.56 -3.56
C THR A 800 19.74 -8.32 -4.48
N ASN A 801 18.43 -8.18 -4.26
CA ASN A 801 17.41 -8.87 -5.03
C ASN A 801 16.57 -7.83 -5.79
N ILE A 802 16.46 -7.97 -7.10
CA ILE A 802 15.59 -7.17 -7.97
C ILE A 802 14.69 -8.13 -8.74
N THR A 803 13.38 -7.99 -8.60
CA THR A 803 12.39 -8.77 -9.35
C THR A 803 11.48 -7.83 -10.13
N ILE A 804 11.34 -8.06 -11.43
CA ILE A 804 10.53 -7.25 -12.33
C ILE A 804 9.44 -8.14 -12.92
N ASN A 805 8.24 -8.03 -12.36
CA ASN A 805 7.06 -8.78 -12.77
C ASN A 805 6.18 -8.00 -13.76
N GLY A 806 6.41 -6.69 -13.90
CA GLY A 806 5.64 -5.78 -14.74
C GLY A 806 6.18 -4.35 -14.69
N GLY A 807 5.36 -3.39 -15.12
CA GLY A 807 5.66 -1.97 -15.14
C GLY A 807 6.58 -1.53 -16.29
N THR A 808 6.82 -0.22 -16.35
CA THR A 808 7.73 0.41 -17.31
C THR A 808 8.86 1.11 -16.56
N ILE A 809 10.10 0.73 -16.89
CA ILE A 809 11.33 1.37 -16.44
C ILE A 809 11.92 2.09 -17.65
N GLU A 810 11.83 3.42 -17.67
CA GLU A 810 12.29 4.24 -18.80
C GLU A 810 13.83 4.35 -18.87
N GLY A 811 14.54 3.93 -17.83
CA GLY A 811 16.00 3.84 -17.80
C GLY A 811 16.53 2.41 -17.72
N SER A 812 17.69 2.28 -17.08
CA SER A 812 18.42 1.02 -16.92
C SER A 812 18.19 0.37 -15.54
N VAL A 813 18.48 -0.92 -15.45
CA VAL A 813 18.48 -1.69 -14.20
C VAL A 813 19.93 -2.03 -13.83
N TYR A 814 20.31 -1.79 -12.58
CA TYR A 814 21.63 -2.09 -12.05
C TYR A 814 21.51 -2.96 -10.80
N GLY A 815 22.16 -4.11 -10.80
CA GLY A 815 22.24 -5.00 -9.64
C GLY A 815 23.07 -4.42 -8.49
N GLY A 816 24.06 -3.59 -8.81
CA GLY A 816 24.79 -2.77 -7.84
C GLY A 816 24.10 -1.44 -7.54
N GLY A 817 24.85 -0.51 -6.96
CA GLY A 817 24.41 0.88 -6.77
C GLY A 817 24.83 1.80 -7.93
N ASN A 818 24.52 3.09 -7.78
CA ASN A 818 24.93 4.09 -8.77
C ASN A 818 26.44 4.35 -8.72
N ASN A 819 26.96 4.64 -7.52
CA ASN A 819 28.37 4.96 -7.25
C ASN A 819 28.98 4.06 -6.16
N ASN A 820 28.41 2.88 -5.96
CA ASN A 820 28.86 1.90 -4.98
C ASN A 820 28.58 0.47 -5.47
N GLY A 821 29.22 -0.50 -4.83
CA GLY A 821 29.00 -1.93 -5.05
C GLY A 821 28.28 -2.59 -3.88
N ALA A 822 28.52 -3.89 -3.71
CA ALA A 822 27.91 -4.70 -2.67
C ALA A 822 28.96 -5.61 -2.01
N GLY A 823 28.93 -5.69 -0.68
CA GLY A 823 29.87 -6.49 0.10
C GLY A 823 31.25 -5.85 0.23
N ASN A 824 32.20 -6.63 0.77
CA ASN A 824 33.60 -6.27 0.92
C ASN A 824 34.46 -7.54 1.07
N ALA A 825 35.75 -7.39 1.40
CA ALA A 825 36.67 -8.53 1.52
C ALA A 825 36.24 -9.61 2.53
N THR A 826 35.40 -9.27 3.51
CA THR A 826 34.89 -10.20 4.55
C THR A 826 33.40 -10.49 4.44
N VAL A 827 32.67 -9.78 3.59
CA VAL A 827 31.22 -9.93 3.42
C VAL A 827 30.94 -10.25 1.95
N THR A 828 30.43 -11.46 1.70
CA THR A 828 29.98 -11.86 0.37
C THR A 828 28.59 -11.27 0.11
N ALA A 829 28.40 -10.64 -1.05
CA ALA A 829 27.12 -10.05 -1.44
C ALA A 829 26.69 -10.53 -2.82
N THR A 830 25.62 -11.32 -2.86
CA THR A 830 25.08 -11.89 -4.10
C THR A 830 24.05 -10.95 -4.71
N VAL A 831 24.15 -10.71 -6.01
CA VAL A 831 23.17 -9.97 -6.78
C VAL A 831 22.28 -10.95 -7.51
N ASN A 832 20.96 -10.82 -7.36
CA ASN A 832 19.96 -11.56 -8.11
C ASN A 832 19.04 -10.56 -8.83
N ILE A 833 18.94 -10.69 -10.15
CA ILE A 833 18.00 -9.92 -10.98
C ILE A 833 17.12 -10.92 -11.72
N GLU A 834 15.81 -10.80 -11.55
CA GLU A 834 14.81 -11.64 -12.18
C GLU A 834 13.83 -10.76 -12.97
N VAL A 835 13.69 -11.02 -14.27
CA VAL A 835 12.78 -10.31 -15.17
C VAL A 835 11.77 -11.30 -15.73
N ASN A 836 10.56 -11.23 -15.19
CA ASN A 836 9.43 -12.07 -15.57
C ASN A 836 8.47 -11.35 -16.52
N GLY A 837 8.51 -10.02 -16.56
CA GLY A 837 7.66 -9.19 -17.42
C GLY A 837 8.08 -7.72 -17.42
N GLY A 838 7.22 -6.86 -18.00
CA GLY A 838 7.43 -5.41 -18.07
C GLY A 838 8.29 -4.94 -19.24
N GLU A 839 8.54 -3.64 -19.27
CA GLU A 839 9.35 -2.95 -20.27
C GLU A 839 10.51 -2.21 -19.60
N ILE A 840 11.73 -2.51 -20.03
CA ILE A 840 12.95 -1.81 -19.63
C ILE A 840 13.47 -1.12 -20.88
N ALA A 841 13.39 0.20 -20.95
CA ALA A 841 13.69 0.95 -22.17
C ALA A 841 15.18 0.95 -22.52
N GLU A 842 16.06 0.85 -21.51
CA GLU A 842 17.51 0.78 -21.71
C GLU A 842 18.07 -0.62 -21.40
N ALA A 843 19.16 -0.69 -20.63
CA ALA A 843 19.97 -1.89 -20.45
C ALA A 843 19.85 -2.46 -19.03
N ILE A 844 20.20 -3.74 -18.91
CA ILE A 844 20.34 -4.40 -17.61
C ILE A 844 21.82 -4.64 -17.34
N TYR A 845 22.28 -4.31 -16.13
CA TYR A 845 23.63 -4.52 -15.66
C TYR A 845 23.61 -5.30 -14.34
N GLY A 846 24.29 -6.44 -14.30
CA GLY A 846 24.47 -7.20 -13.06
C GLY A 846 25.31 -6.47 -12.00
N GLY A 847 26.19 -5.56 -12.44
CA GLY A 847 27.03 -4.74 -11.57
C GLY A 847 26.49 -3.33 -11.31
N SER A 848 27.39 -2.44 -10.88
CA SER A 848 27.08 -1.03 -10.61
C SER A 848 27.05 -0.16 -11.87
N ASN A 849 26.51 1.05 -11.76
CA ASN A 849 26.47 2.02 -12.86
C ASN A 849 27.83 2.69 -13.09
N THR A 850 28.30 3.51 -12.15
CA THR A 850 29.51 4.33 -12.33
C THR A 850 30.72 3.72 -11.64
N LEU A 851 30.58 3.36 -10.36
CA LEU A 851 31.65 2.83 -9.50
C LEU A 851 31.11 1.73 -8.60
N GLY A 852 31.96 0.75 -8.26
CA GLY A 852 31.64 -0.24 -7.23
C GLY A 852 32.00 -1.66 -7.60
N SER A 853 32.41 -2.43 -6.59
CA SER A 853 32.70 -3.86 -6.73
C SER A 853 31.61 -4.69 -6.08
N ILE A 854 31.15 -5.73 -6.78
CA ILE A 854 30.32 -6.79 -6.22
C ILE A 854 31.25 -7.87 -5.68
N TYR A 855 31.28 -8.04 -4.36
CA TYR A 855 32.05 -9.08 -3.67
C TYR A 855 31.25 -10.37 -3.57
N GLY A 856 30.78 -10.90 -4.69
CA GLY A 856 29.93 -12.09 -4.74
C GLY A 856 29.50 -12.39 -6.17
N ASP A 857 28.60 -13.36 -6.28
CA ASP A 857 28.02 -13.79 -7.55
C ASP A 857 27.00 -12.80 -8.08
N VAL A 858 26.83 -12.79 -9.41
CA VAL A 858 25.71 -12.17 -10.09
C VAL A 858 24.88 -13.25 -10.76
N ASN A 859 23.60 -13.32 -10.43
CA ASN A 859 22.62 -14.20 -11.05
C ASN A 859 21.59 -13.33 -11.78
N LEU A 860 21.51 -13.48 -13.10
CA LEU A 860 20.57 -12.78 -13.96
C LEU A 860 19.64 -13.80 -14.64
N SER A 861 18.34 -13.66 -14.43
CA SER A 861 17.32 -14.45 -15.11
C SER A 861 16.37 -13.52 -15.85
N VAL A 862 16.30 -13.63 -17.18
CA VAL A 862 15.37 -12.87 -18.02
C VAL A 862 14.49 -13.86 -18.76
N ILE A 863 13.33 -14.13 -18.19
CA ILE A 863 12.37 -15.11 -18.69
C ILE A 863 11.27 -14.44 -19.51
N GLY A 864 10.94 -13.18 -19.21
CA GLY A 864 9.94 -12.41 -19.94
C GLY A 864 10.30 -10.93 -20.09
N GLY A 865 9.35 -10.17 -20.63
CA GLY A 865 9.48 -8.71 -20.82
C GLY A 865 10.23 -8.29 -22.08
N THR A 866 10.35 -6.97 -22.25
CA THR A 866 11.09 -6.34 -23.36
C THR A 866 12.24 -5.50 -22.82
N ILE A 867 13.44 -5.74 -23.34
CA ILE A 867 14.66 -4.99 -23.05
C ILE A 867 15.00 -4.17 -24.29
N GLY A 868 14.89 -2.85 -24.17
CA GLY A 868 15.05 -1.87 -25.23
C GLY A 868 16.49 -1.58 -25.63
N ASP A 869 17.48 -2.07 -24.87
CA ASP A 869 18.89 -2.11 -25.26
C ASP A 869 19.53 -3.48 -24.97
N SER A 870 20.63 -3.50 -24.20
CA SER A 870 21.53 -4.63 -24.06
C SER A 870 21.49 -5.20 -22.65
N ILE A 871 21.90 -6.45 -22.50
CA ILE A 871 22.06 -7.11 -21.20
C ILE A 871 23.55 -7.31 -20.92
N TYR A 872 23.99 -7.03 -19.70
CA TYR A 872 25.36 -7.20 -19.24
C TYR A 872 25.38 -7.95 -17.91
N GLY A 873 26.11 -9.06 -17.84
CA GLY A 873 26.34 -9.78 -16.58
C GLY A 873 27.17 -8.97 -15.57
N GLY A 874 27.97 -8.02 -16.05
CA GLY A 874 28.78 -7.13 -15.22
C GLY A 874 28.23 -5.71 -15.09
N GLY A 875 29.09 -4.77 -14.71
CA GLY A 875 28.72 -3.36 -14.50
C GLY A 875 28.90 -2.49 -15.74
N LYS A 876 28.43 -1.25 -15.67
CA LYS A 876 28.58 -0.28 -16.76
C LYS A 876 29.93 0.42 -16.71
N GLY A 877 30.29 1.00 -15.56
CA GLY A 877 31.44 1.90 -15.40
C GLY A 877 32.79 1.22 -15.57
N GLY A 878 33.69 1.86 -16.33
CA GLY A 878 35.02 1.34 -16.63
C GLY A 878 36.12 1.98 -15.80
N TYR A 879 37.25 1.27 -15.68
CA TYR A 879 38.42 1.80 -15.01
C TYR A 879 38.98 3.00 -15.79
N GLN A 880 39.20 4.11 -15.07
CA GLN A 880 39.88 5.29 -15.61
C GLN A 880 41.18 5.57 -14.88
N ASN A 881 41.18 5.49 -13.55
CA ASN A 881 42.34 5.72 -12.68
C ASN A 881 42.09 5.21 -11.25
N THR A 882 43.01 5.48 -10.33
CA THR A 882 42.95 5.04 -8.92
C THR A 882 41.94 5.75 -8.03
N THR A 883 41.14 6.68 -8.55
CA THR A 883 40.01 7.28 -7.81
C THR A 883 38.68 7.05 -8.54
N ALA A 884 38.75 6.68 -9.82
CA ALA A 884 37.64 6.21 -10.65
C ALA A 884 37.95 4.79 -11.14
N TYR A 885 37.90 3.82 -10.21
CA TYR A 885 38.27 2.43 -10.47
C TYR A 885 37.29 1.68 -11.38
N GLY A 886 36.13 2.26 -11.68
CA GLY A 886 35.06 1.62 -12.44
C GLY A 886 34.33 0.56 -11.62
N THR A 887 33.82 -0.46 -12.32
CA THR A 887 32.96 -1.49 -11.76
C THR A 887 33.58 -2.88 -11.89
N TYR A 888 33.33 -3.74 -10.89
CA TYR A 888 33.87 -5.10 -10.82
C TYR A 888 32.84 -6.10 -10.32
N VAL A 889 32.95 -7.35 -10.77
CA VAL A 889 32.28 -8.51 -10.18
C VAL A 889 33.35 -9.53 -9.80
N ARG A 890 33.41 -9.93 -8.52
CA ARG A 890 34.48 -10.79 -7.99
C ARG A 890 34.31 -12.25 -8.42
N ASP A 891 33.09 -12.78 -8.29
CA ASP A 891 32.85 -14.22 -8.36
C ASP A 891 32.14 -14.62 -9.67
N GLU A 892 31.23 -15.60 -9.63
CA GLU A 892 30.57 -16.16 -10.80
C GLU A 892 29.54 -15.19 -11.39
N ILE A 893 29.36 -15.26 -12.71
CA ILE A 893 28.24 -14.63 -13.40
C ILE A 893 27.40 -15.72 -14.03
N ASN A 894 26.15 -15.83 -13.61
CA ASN A 894 25.19 -16.79 -14.13
C ASN A 894 24.06 -16.05 -14.85
N ILE A 895 23.86 -16.33 -16.13
CA ILE A 895 22.84 -15.68 -16.96
C ILE A 895 21.93 -16.73 -17.56
N ILE A 896 20.62 -16.55 -17.41
CA ILE A 896 19.58 -17.36 -18.04
C ILE A 896 18.68 -16.42 -18.84
N ILE A 897 18.49 -16.70 -20.13
CA ILE A 897 17.65 -15.89 -21.03
C ILE A 897 16.65 -16.79 -21.75
N GLY A 898 15.36 -16.56 -21.50
CA GLY A 898 14.25 -17.33 -22.07
C GLY A 898 14.11 -18.72 -21.47
N ASP A 899 12.90 -19.26 -21.54
CA ASP A 899 12.56 -20.63 -21.17
C ASP A 899 11.66 -21.28 -22.24
N THR A 900 10.87 -22.29 -21.88
CA THR A 900 9.95 -22.94 -22.83
C THR A 900 8.61 -22.20 -22.99
N ASP A 901 8.24 -21.36 -22.02
CA ASP A 901 6.87 -20.87 -21.83
C ASP A 901 6.73 -19.39 -22.23
N SER A 902 7.83 -18.63 -22.18
CA SER A 902 7.89 -17.20 -22.40
C SER A 902 9.01 -16.82 -23.36
N ILE A 903 8.78 -15.82 -24.23
CA ILE A 903 9.78 -15.33 -25.19
C ILE A 903 10.14 -13.89 -24.83
N PRO A 904 11.23 -13.64 -24.09
CA PRO A 904 11.74 -12.30 -23.87
C PRO A 904 12.25 -11.69 -25.18
N ILE A 905 12.19 -10.36 -25.27
CA ILE A 905 12.67 -9.60 -26.42
C ILE A 905 13.87 -8.77 -25.99
N VAL A 906 15.01 -8.96 -26.67
CA VAL A 906 16.22 -8.14 -26.50
C VAL A 906 16.51 -7.45 -27.83
N THR A 907 16.38 -6.12 -27.85
CA THR A 907 16.51 -5.32 -29.10
C THR A 907 17.95 -5.09 -29.51
N ASN A 908 18.92 -5.34 -28.63
CA ASN A 908 20.34 -5.22 -28.92
C ASN A 908 21.11 -6.49 -28.51
N ASN A 909 22.25 -6.35 -27.82
CA ASN A 909 23.18 -7.45 -27.58
C ASN A 909 23.05 -8.02 -26.15
N ILE A 910 23.53 -9.24 -25.98
CA ILE A 910 23.72 -9.86 -24.67
C ILE A 910 25.22 -10.05 -24.45
N TYR A 911 25.73 -9.57 -23.32
CA TYR A 911 27.12 -9.69 -22.91
C TYR A 911 27.20 -10.45 -21.58
N GLY A 912 27.95 -11.55 -21.56
CA GLY A 912 28.25 -12.28 -20.33
C GLY A 912 29.06 -11.46 -19.33
N GLY A 913 29.89 -10.54 -19.85
CA GLY A 913 30.70 -9.63 -19.05
C GLY A 913 30.06 -8.26 -18.81
N SER A 914 30.92 -7.27 -18.55
CA SER A 914 30.57 -5.86 -18.33
C SER A 914 30.51 -5.07 -19.64
N ALA A 915 29.90 -3.88 -19.59
CA ALA A 915 30.05 -2.92 -20.68
C ALA A 915 31.48 -2.36 -20.73
N TYR A 916 31.96 -1.79 -19.61
CA TYR A 916 33.32 -1.24 -19.49
C TYR A 916 34.08 -1.72 -18.23
N GLY A 917 33.40 -2.36 -17.28
CA GLY A 917 33.96 -2.93 -16.05
C GLY A 917 34.70 -4.27 -16.24
N SER A 918 35.16 -4.90 -15.16
CA SER A 918 35.83 -6.22 -15.22
C SER A 918 35.10 -7.26 -14.37
N VAL A 919 35.23 -8.54 -14.74
CA VAL A 919 34.48 -9.63 -14.11
C VAL A 919 35.38 -10.80 -13.74
N ASN A 920 34.91 -11.60 -12.78
CA ASN A 920 35.63 -12.65 -12.07
C ASN A 920 36.91 -12.14 -11.35
N THR A 921 36.93 -10.85 -11.01
CA THR A 921 38.06 -10.20 -10.34
C THR A 921 37.66 -8.87 -9.73
N ILE A 922 38.47 -8.38 -8.79
CA ILE A 922 38.46 -7.00 -8.28
C ILE A 922 39.80 -6.28 -8.56
N SER A 923 40.64 -6.84 -9.45
CA SER A 923 41.99 -6.36 -9.77
C SER A 923 42.07 -5.88 -11.22
N GLN A 924 42.90 -4.86 -11.45
CA GLN A 924 43.26 -4.40 -12.79
C GLN A 924 44.29 -5.30 -13.50
N THR A 925 45.01 -6.12 -12.73
CA THR A 925 45.97 -7.11 -13.23
C THR A 925 45.59 -8.47 -12.66
N PRO A 926 44.47 -9.06 -13.10
CA PRO A 926 44.01 -10.33 -12.56
C PRO A 926 44.91 -11.48 -13.01
N THR A 927 44.87 -12.57 -12.25
CA THR A 927 45.26 -13.90 -12.72
C THR A 927 44.00 -14.69 -13.08
N LEU A 928 44.16 -15.81 -13.78
CA LEU A 928 43.05 -16.72 -14.08
C LEU A 928 42.31 -17.10 -12.79
N SER A 929 41.00 -16.89 -12.77
CA SER A 929 40.10 -17.21 -11.68
C SER A 929 39.48 -18.59 -11.89
N THR A 930 39.11 -19.26 -10.80
CA THR A 930 38.25 -20.45 -10.87
C THR A 930 36.79 -20.10 -11.13
N ASN A 931 36.39 -18.85 -10.87
CA ASN A 931 35.05 -18.35 -11.14
C ASN A 931 34.96 -17.92 -12.61
N GLY A 932 33.81 -18.12 -13.25
CA GLY A 932 33.62 -17.83 -14.67
C GLY A 932 32.31 -17.10 -15.01
N ILE A 933 31.97 -17.19 -16.29
CA ILE A 933 30.71 -16.71 -16.85
C ILE A 933 29.99 -17.92 -17.40
N ASN A 934 28.79 -18.19 -16.89
CA ASN A 934 27.92 -19.28 -17.33
C ASN A 934 26.64 -18.69 -17.91
N MET A 935 26.39 -18.95 -19.19
CA MET A 935 25.21 -18.44 -19.90
C MET A 935 24.35 -19.59 -20.42
N THR A 936 23.05 -19.55 -20.17
CA THR A 936 22.07 -20.46 -20.76
C THR A 936 21.06 -19.66 -21.57
N ILE A 937 20.99 -19.92 -22.87
CA ILE A 937 20.09 -19.26 -23.81
C ILE A 937 19.00 -20.25 -24.23
N GLY A 938 17.77 -19.99 -23.81
CA GLY A 938 16.55 -20.71 -24.20
C GLY A 938 15.80 -19.99 -25.32
N ASN A 939 14.47 -20.03 -25.29
CA ASN A 939 13.65 -19.41 -26.33
C ASN A 939 13.62 -17.88 -26.17
N VAL A 940 14.33 -17.17 -27.05
CA VAL A 940 14.46 -15.72 -26.99
C VAL A 940 14.47 -15.11 -28.39
N LYS A 941 13.94 -13.89 -28.51
CA LYS A 941 14.10 -13.05 -29.70
C LYS A 941 15.19 -12.00 -29.46
N ILE A 942 16.34 -12.19 -30.10
CA ILE A 942 17.48 -11.26 -30.03
C ILE A 942 17.65 -10.59 -31.40
N LEU A 943 17.66 -9.25 -31.42
CA LEU A 943 17.94 -8.51 -32.66
C LEU A 943 19.43 -8.24 -32.88
N GLY A 944 20.22 -8.18 -31.80
CA GLY A 944 21.67 -8.05 -31.85
C GLY A 944 22.40 -9.40 -31.83
N SER A 945 23.52 -9.44 -31.11
CA SER A 945 24.42 -10.60 -30.99
C SER A 945 24.62 -10.98 -29.52
N VAL A 946 25.09 -12.22 -29.31
CA VAL A 946 25.46 -12.74 -27.99
C VAL A 946 26.98 -12.80 -27.90
N PHE A 947 27.54 -12.27 -26.83
CA PHE A 947 28.96 -12.28 -26.51
C PHE A 947 29.16 -12.89 -25.12
N GLY A 948 30.04 -13.88 -25.00
CA GLY A 948 30.39 -14.46 -23.71
C GLY A 948 31.16 -13.50 -22.80
N GLY A 949 31.91 -12.56 -23.38
CA GLY A 949 32.77 -11.64 -22.66
C GLY A 949 32.20 -10.22 -22.50
N ASN A 950 33.11 -9.27 -22.32
CA ASN A 950 32.81 -7.85 -22.19
C ASN A 950 32.55 -7.19 -23.55
N LYS A 951 31.87 -6.04 -23.52
CA LYS A 951 31.75 -5.16 -24.69
C LYS A 951 33.04 -4.40 -24.97
N GLY A 952 33.51 -3.60 -24.00
CA GLY A 952 34.66 -2.70 -24.16
C GLY A 952 34.38 -1.47 -25.02
N ALA A 953 35.34 -0.55 -25.05
CA ALA A 953 35.36 0.61 -25.95
C ALA A 953 36.76 1.23 -26.00
N VAL A 954 37.00 2.17 -26.92
CA VAL A 954 38.24 2.95 -26.95
C VAL A 954 38.45 3.64 -25.59
N GLY A 955 39.64 3.45 -25.00
CA GLY A 955 39.99 3.98 -23.68
C GLY A 955 39.57 3.10 -22.49
N TYR A 956 38.78 2.05 -22.71
CA TYR A 956 38.41 1.08 -21.70
C TYR A 956 38.88 -0.31 -22.11
N THR A 957 39.69 -0.97 -21.28
CA THR A 957 40.11 -2.35 -21.53
C THR A 957 39.58 -3.22 -20.39
N PRO A 958 38.36 -3.73 -20.49
CA PRO A 958 37.80 -4.61 -19.46
C PRO A 958 38.52 -5.96 -19.43
N ARG A 959 38.36 -6.73 -18.35
CA ARG A 959 38.95 -8.07 -18.18
C ARG A 959 37.86 -9.09 -17.84
N VAL A 960 37.89 -10.25 -18.50
CA VAL A 960 37.27 -11.49 -18.02
C VAL A 960 38.41 -12.35 -17.45
N ALA A 961 38.45 -12.47 -16.13
CA ALA A 961 39.49 -13.23 -15.47
C ALA A 961 39.20 -14.74 -15.39
N GLY A 962 37.97 -15.16 -15.70
CA GLY A 962 37.53 -16.55 -15.66
C GLY A 962 37.40 -17.21 -17.03
N ASN A 963 36.91 -18.45 -17.00
CA ASN A 963 36.43 -19.16 -18.19
C ASN A 963 35.04 -18.66 -18.58
N ILE A 964 34.68 -18.86 -19.85
CA ILE A 964 33.35 -18.58 -20.40
C ILE A 964 32.72 -19.89 -20.85
N GLU A 965 31.50 -20.15 -20.40
CA GLU A 965 30.65 -21.24 -20.86
C GLU A 965 29.30 -20.68 -21.35
N ILE A 966 28.91 -21.02 -22.58
CA ILE A 966 27.61 -20.66 -23.14
C ILE A 966 26.91 -21.92 -23.64
N THR A 967 25.70 -22.16 -23.16
CA THR A 967 24.82 -23.23 -23.59
C THR A 967 23.60 -22.65 -24.31
N VAL A 968 23.40 -23.02 -25.58
CA VAL A 968 22.24 -22.64 -26.39
C VAL A 968 21.31 -23.84 -26.51
N ASN A 969 20.13 -23.71 -25.92
CA ASN A 969 19.09 -24.74 -25.87
C ASN A 969 17.90 -24.43 -26.78
N ASP A 970 17.73 -23.19 -27.24
CA ASP A 970 16.75 -22.78 -28.26
C ASP A 970 17.06 -21.34 -28.74
N GLY A 971 16.17 -20.73 -29.52
CA GLY A 971 16.18 -19.32 -29.89
C GLY A 971 16.67 -19.04 -31.31
N THR A 972 16.54 -17.79 -31.73
CA THR A 972 17.09 -17.30 -33.01
C THR A 972 18.19 -16.29 -32.73
N ILE A 973 19.44 -16.66 -33.01
CA ILE A 973 20.63 -15.86 -32.69
C ILE A 973 21.33 -15.42 -33.99
N PRO A 974 21.42 -14.12 -34.28
CA PRO A 974 22.16 -13.64 -35.44
C PRO A 974 23.65 -14.00 -35.36
N ASN A 975 24.35 -13.58 -34.31
CA ASN A 975 25.75 -13.94 -34.11
C ASN A 975 26.00 -14.33 -32.66
N LEU A 976 26.78 -15.39 -32.46
CA LEU A 976 27.25 -15.86 -31.16
C LEU A 976 28.78 -15.81 -31.13
N PHE A 977 29.33 -15.14 -30.12
CA PHE A 977 30.76 -15.01 -29.87
C PHE A 977 31.11 -15.56 -28.49
N GLY A 978 32.13 -16.41 -28.42
CA GLY A 978 32.63 -16.94 -27.15
C GLY A 978 33.51 -15.99 -26.35
N GLY A 979 33.94 -14.87 -26.94
CA GLY A 979 34.84 -13.89 -26.31
C GLY A 979 34.28 -12.48 -26.18
N ASN A 980 35.18 -11.50 -26.07
CA ASN A 980 34.85 -10.06 -25.97
C ASN A 980 34.47 -9.48 -27.35
N ASP A 981 33.79 -8.34 -27.36
CA ASP A 981 33.35 -7.66 -28.59
C ASP A 981 34.41 -6.70 -29.16
N LEU A 982 34.51 -5.49 -28.60
CA LEU A 982 35.31 -4.38 -29.16
C LEU A 982 36.70 -4.29 -28.55
N SER A 983 36.81 -4.43 -27.23
CA SER A 983 38.08 -4.39 -26.51
C SER A 983 38.01 -5.20 -25.21
N GLY A 984 39.17 -5.61 -24.70
CA GLY A 984 39.29 -6.28 -23.42
C GLY A 984 40.33 -7.40 -23.46
N THR A 985 40.34 -8.21 -22.42
CA THR A 985 41.16 -9.43 -22.36
C THR A 985 40.34 -10.56 -21.75
N LEU A 986 40.42 -11.73 -22.37
CA LEU A 986 39.93 -12.99 -21.82
C LEU A 986 41.15 -13.79 -21.35
N LEU A 987 41.19 -14.16 -20.07
CA LEU A 987 42.30 -14.93 -19.49
C LEU A 987 42.07 -16.44 -19.58
N GLY A 988 40.82 -16.86 -19.41
CA GLY A 988 40.43 -18.26 -19.48
C GLY A 988 40.08 -18.73 -20.88
N ASP A 989 39.46 -19.91 -20.94
CA ASP A 989 39.00 -20.52 -22.17
C ASP A 989 37.54 -20.17 -22.45
N SER A 990 37.15 -20.26 -23.72
CA SER A 990 35.74 -20.16 -24.13
C SER A 990 35.19 -21.52 -24.54
N THR A 991 33.98 -21.85 -24.08
CA THR A 991 33.29 -23.11 -24.39
C THR A 991 31.83 -22.86 -24.78
N LEU A 992 31.44 -23.33 -25.96
CA LEU A 992 30.10 -23.17 -26.52
C LEU A 992 29.44 -24.56 -26.71
N TYR A 993 28.29 -24.78 -26.07
CA TYR A 993 27.42 -25.94 -26.29
C TYR A 993 26.19 -25.53 -27.09
N LEU A 994 26.06 -26.07 -28.30
CA LEU A 994 25.01 -25.71 -29.25
C LEU A 994 24.04 -26.87 -29.38
N ASN A 995 23.09 -26.96 -28.44
CA ASN A 995 22.19 -28.08 -28.28
C ASN A 995 20.98 -27.99 -29.21
N ASP A 996 20.40 -26.80 -29.37
CA ASP A 996 19.32 -26.53 -30.33
C ASP A 996 19.29 -25.05 -30.74
N GLY A 997 18.26 -24.61 -31.46
CA GLY A 997 18.08 -23.23 -31.92
C GLY A 997 18.68 -22.97 -33.29
N THR A 998 18.42 -21.78 -33.84
CA THR A 998 18.94 -21.34 -35.14
C THR A 998 19.93 -20.20 -34.96
N ILE A 999 21.17 -20.41 -35.41
CA ILE A 999 22.26 -19.44 -35.27
C ILE A 999 22.82 -19.09 -36.64
N THR A 1000 22.92 -17.80 -37.00
CA THR A 1000 23.46 -17.44 -38.32
C THR A 1000 24.97 -17.63 -38.37
N ASN A 1001 25.69 -17.05 -37.40
CA ASN A 1001 27.15 -17.21 -37.29
C ASN A 1001 27.58 -17.53 -35.85
N VAL A 1002 28.52 -18.47 -35.71
CA VAL A 1002 29.16 -18.81 -34.44
C VAL A 1002 30.67 -18.55 -34.54
N TYR A 1003 31.23 -17.90 -33.52
CA TYR A 1003 32.66 -17.65 -33.36
C TYR A 1003 33.09 -18.15 -31.98
N GLY A 1004 34.06 -19.07 -31.91
CA GLY A 1004 34.58 -19.55 -30.63
C GLY A 1004 35.34 -18.47 -29.86
N GLY A 1005 35.95 -17.52 -30.58
CA GLY A 1005 36.67 -16.38 -30.03
C GLY A 1005 35.81 -15.10 -29.90
N GLY A 1006 36.50 -13.96 -29.85
CA GLY A 1006 35.87 -12.64 -29.79
C GLY A 1006 35.53 -12.06 -31.17
N ASN A 1007 34.94 -10.87 -31.19
CA ASN A 1007 34.73 -10.15 -32.44
C ASN A 1007 36.01 -9.43 -32.89
N GLN A 1008 36.66 -8.68 -32.00
CA GLN A 1008 37.90 -7.92 -32.29
C GLN A 1008 39.03 -8.17 -31.29
N VAL A 1009 38.90 -9.18 -30.43
CA VAL A 1009 39.77 -9.40 -29.26
C VAL A 1009 40.29 -10.84 -29.25
N GLN A 1010 41.54 -11.02 -28.81
CA GLN A 1010 42.18 -12.34 -28.69
C GLN A 1010 41.43 -13.29 -27.74
N ALA A 1011 41.62 -14.59 -27.96
CA ALA A 1011 41.25 -15.67 -27.06
C ALA A 1011 42.39 -16.70 -27.00
N ASN A 1012 42.58 -17.41 -25.89
CA ASN A 1012 43.64 -18.42 -25.81
C ASN A 1012 43.15 -19.73 -26.41
N THR A 1013 42.24 -20.42 -25.71
CA THR A 1013 41.60 -21.64 -26.18
C THR A 1013 40.11 -21.42 -26.43
N THR A 1014 39.61 -21.97 -27.52
CA THR A 1014 38.19 -21.92 -27.89
C THR A 1014 37.65 -23.32 -28.15
N ASN A 1015 36.46 -23.61 -27.63
CA ASN A 1015 35.83 -24.93 -27.74
C ASN A 1015 34.38 -24.78 -28.21
N ILE A 1016 34.02 -25.45 -29.30
CA ILE A 1016 32.66 -25.44 -29.85
C ILE A 1016 32.16 -26.87 -29.98
N PHE A 1017 31.01 -27.15 -29.36
CA PHE A 1017 30.31 -28.42 -29.42
C PHE A 1017 28.97 -28.26 -30.12
N LEU A 1018 28.87 -28.70 -31.37
CA LEU A 1018 27.60 -28.73 -32.09
C LEU A 1018 26.86 -30.04 -31.81
N GLN A 1019 25.75 -29.95 -31.08
CA GLN A 1019 25.01 -31.09 -30.53
C GLN A 1019 23.55 -31.14 -31.00
N GLY A 1020 23.05 -30.13 -31.72
CA GLY A 1020 21.74 -30.20 -32.38
C GLY A 1020 21.29 -28.93 -33.09
N SER A 1021 21.88 -27.76 -32.79
CA SER A 1021 21.51 -26.50 -33.42
C SER A 1021 21.64 -26.50 -34.96
N ASN A 1022 20.92 -25.57 -35.60
CA ASN A 1022 21.06 -25.25 -37.01
C ASN A 1022 21.91 -23.97 -37.19
N VAL A 1023 23.10 -24.12 -37.75
CA VAL A 1023 24.10 -23.05 -37.86
C VAL A 1023 24.35 -22.68 -39.33
N GLY A 1024 24.39 -21.39 -39.64
CA GLY A 1024 24.85 -20.91 -40.95
C GLY A 1024 26.35 -21.16 -41.14
N SER A 1025 27.18 -20.31 -40.54
CA SER A 1025 28.65 -20.44 -40.56
C SER A 1025 29.23 -20.57 -39.15
N MET A 1026 30.22 -21.44 -38.99
CA MET A 1026 30.93 -21.62 -37.73
C MET A 1026 32.43 -21.36 -37.93
N TYR A 1027 33.01 -20.60 -37.01
CA TYR A 1027 34.42 -20.25 -36.98
C TYR A 1027 34.99 -20.66 -35.61
N GLY A 1028 36.02 -21.49 -35.60
CA GLY A 1028 36.66 -21.91 -34.35
C GLY A 1028 37.26 -20.74 -33.59
N GLY A 1029 37.81 -19.75 -34.31
CA GLY A 1029 38.46 -18.59 -33.73
C GLY A 1029 37.61 -17.30 -33.68
N SER A 1030 38.29 -16.17 -33.79
CA SER A 1030 37.73 -14.81 -33.74
C SER A 1030 37.26 -14.29 -35.10
N ASN A 1031 36.55 -13.16 -35.12
CA ASN A 1031 35.96 -12.62 -36.34
C ASN A 1031 36.83 -11.59 -37.08
N GLN A 1032 36.81 -10.32 -36.66
CA GLN A 1032 37.43 -9.19 -37.35
C GLN A 1032 38.90 -8.98 -36.99
N SER A 1033 39.29 -9.38 -35.78
CA SER A 1033 40.66 -9.28 -35.24
C SER A 1033 40.78 -10.19 -34.01
N GLY A 1034 42.01 -10.39 -33.54
CA GLY A 1034 42.33 -11.15 -32.34
C GLY A 1034 42.91 -12.52 -32.67
N ASP A 1035 44.09 -12.78 -32.14
CA ASP A 1035 44.75 -14.07 -32.33
C ASP A 1035 44.10 -15.13 -31.43
N VAL A 1036 44.16 -16.38 -31.89
CA VAL A 1036 43.68 -17.55 -31.16
C VAL A 1036 44.76 -18.61 -31.11
N ASP A 1037 45.20 -19.01 -29.92
CA ASP A 1037 46.27 -20.00 -29.77
C ASP A 1037 45.76 -21.38 -30.19
N GLU A 1038 44.62 -21.81 -29.66
CA GLU A 1038 44.04 -23.12 -30.01
C GLU A 1038 42.51 -23.04 -30.17
N SER A 1039 42.03 -23.68 -31.23
CA SER A 1039 40.60 -23.80 -31.53
C SER A 1039 40.17 -25.24 -31.71
N ASN A 1040 39.10 -25.63 -31.02
CA ASN A 1040 38.60 -26.99 -30.96
C ASN A 1040 37.12 -27.00 -31.36
N ILE A 1041 36.79 -27.68 -32.45
CA ILE A 1041 35.41 -27.85 -32.91
C ILE A 1041 35.06 -29.33 -32.90
N THR A 1042 34.01 -29.69 -32.17
CA THR A 1042 33.44 -31.05 -32.15
C THR A 1042 32.02 -31.03 -32.71
N LEU A 1043 31.81 -31.74 -33.81
CA LEU A 1043 30.53 -31.82 -34.51
C LEU A 1043 29.88 -33.19 -34.26
N SER A 1044 28.96 -33.24 -33.30
CA SER A 1044 28.31 -34.49 -32.86
C SER A 1044 26.97 -34.71 -33.55
N SER A 1045 26.18 -33.66 -33.75
CA SER A 1045 24.83 -33.68 -34.36
C SER A 1045 24.44 -32.27 -34.81
N GLY A 1046 23.23 -32.08 -35.34
CA GLY A 1046 22.77 -30.78 -35.86
C GLY A 1046 23.16 -30.53 -37.31
N ASN A 1047 22.99 -29.28 -37.76
CA ASN A 1047 23.27 -28.85 -39.13
C ASN A 1047 24.20 -27.64 -39.14
N CYS A 1048 25.21 -27.61 -40.00
CA CYS A 1048 26.00 -26.41 -40.26
C CYS A 1048 26.28 -26.23 -41.74
N THR A 1049 26.06 -25.03 -42.31
CA THR A 1049 26.35 -24.84 -43.75
C THR A 1049 27.85 -24.90 -44.01
N THR A 1050 28.64 -24.08 -43.30
CA THR A 1050 30.10 -24.05 -43.47
C THR A 1050 30.83 -23.99 -42.13
N VAL A 1051 31.86 -24.81 -41.97
CA VAL A 1051 32.74 -24.82 -40.79
C VAL A 1051 34.14 -24.36 -41.20
N TYR A 1052 34.72 -23.44 -40.44
CA TYR A 1052 36.10 -22.98 -40.53
C TYR A 1052 36.78 -23.26 -39.19
N GLY A 1053 37.91 -23.96 -39.20
CA GLY A 1053 38.64 -24.28 -37.97
C GLY A 1053 39.24 -23.03 -37.32
N GLY A 1054 39.67 -22.05 -38.11
CA GLY A 1054 40.32 -20.82 -37.62
C GLY A 1054 39.45 -19.58 -37.60
N ASN A 1055 40.11 -18.41 -37.54
CA ASN A 1055 39.51 -17.08 -37.57
C ASN A 1055 38.76 -16.78 -38.89
N ASN A 1056 37.85 -15.80 -38.88
CA ASN A 1056 37.10 -15.40 -40.07
C ASN A 1056 37.86 -14.38 -40.94
N VAL A 1057 38.07 -13.15 -40.46
CA VAL A 1057 38.55 -12.02 -41.26
C VAL A 1057 39.96 -11.58 -40.88
N GLY A 1058 40.27 -11.46 -39.59
CA GLY A 1058 41.55 -10.94 -39.11
C GLY A 1058 42.11 -11.69 -37.90
N GLY A 1059 43.37 -11.39 -37.55
CA GLY A 1059 44.17 -12.18 -36.60
C GLY A 1059 44.73 -13.46 -37.23
N GLU A 1060 45.36 -14.30 -36.42
CA GLU A 1060 45.86 -15.62 -36.78
C GLU A 1060 45.37 -16.68 -35.80
N THR A 1061 45.16 -17.92 -36.26
CA THR A 1061 44.93 -19.07 -35.38
C THR A 1061 46.13 -20.00 -35.39
N GLU A 1062 46.79 -20.24 -34.26
CA GLU A 1062 48.00 -21.07 -34.26
C GLU A 1062 47.65 -22.54 -34.51
N ILE A 1063 46.73 -23.14 -33.75
CA ILE A 1063 46.29 -24.52 -33.95
C ILE A 1063 44.77 -24.60 -34.08
N THR A 1064 44.32 -25.36 -35.08
CA THR A 1064 42.90 -25.69 -35.29
C THR A 1064 42.69 -27.20 -35.27
N ASN A 1065 41.67 -27.63 -34.52
CA ASN A 1065 41.30 -29.03 -34.36
C ASN A 1065 39.81 -29.19 -34.64
N ILE A 1066 39.45 -29.97 -35.66
CA ILE A 1066 38.06 -30.27 -36.02
C ILE A 1066 37.83 -31.78 -35.90
N THR A 1067 36.89 -32.19 -35.06
CA THR A 1067 36.44 -33.58 -34.92
C THR A 1067 34.99 -33.71 -35.38
N VAL A 1068 34.74 -34.58 -36.36
CA VAL A 1068 33.41 -34.81 -36.93
C VAL A 1068 32.92 -36.20 -36.58
N ASN A 1069 31.89 -36.29 -35.74
CA ASN A 1069 31.32 -37.54 -35.23
C ASN A 1069 29.94 -37.87 -35.82
N GLY A 1070 29.10 -36.87 -36.12
CA GLY A 1070 27.75 -37.06 -36.66
C GLY A 1070 27.28 -35.86 -37.49
N GLY A 1071 25.98 -35.55 -37.58
CA GLY A 1071 25.39 -34.34 -38.20
C GLY A 1071 25.48 -34.15 -39.73
N THR A 1072 24.99 -33.01 -40.23
CA THR A 1072 24.89 -32.67 -41.67
C THR A 1072 25.58 -31.34 -41.99
N TYR A 1073 26.53 -31.34 -42.92
CA TYR A 1073 27.32 -30.14 -43.23
C TYR A 1073 27.68 -30.02 -44.71
N THR A 1074 27.76 -28.81 -45.27
CA THR A 1074 28.08 -28.64 -46.71
C THR A 1074 29.58 -28.63 -46.96
N THR A 1075 30.33 -27.77 -46.26
CA THR A 1075 31.78 -27.62 -46.45
C THR A 1075 32.53 -27.41 -45.13
N ILE A 1076 33.69 -28.04 -44.99
CA ILE A 1076 34.60 -27.88 -43.85
C ILE A 1076 35.97 -27.41 -44.36
N TYR A 1077 36.51 -26.35 -43.74
CA TYR A 1077 37.86 -25.85 -43.91
C TYR A 1077 38.63 -26.05 -42.61
N GLY A 1078 39.81 -26.67 -42.67
CA GLY A 1078 40.68 -26.83 -41.51
C GLY A 1078 41.18 -25.49 -40.99
N GLY A 1079 41.50 -24.55 -41.90
CA GLY A 1079 41.93 -23.20 -41.54
C GLY A 1079 40.80 -22.18 -41.42
N GLY A 1080 41.18 -20.90 -41.35
CA GLY A 1080 40.25 -19.78 -41.38
C GLY A 1080 39.62 -19.50 -42.75
N ASN A 1081 38.73 -18.50 -42.80
CA ASN A 1081 38.13 -18.03 -44.06
C ASN A 1081 39.10 -17.10 -44.82
N LEU A 1082 39.37 -15.92 -44.25
CA LEU A 1082 40.30 -14.90 -44.75
C LEU A 1082 41.52 -14.69 -43.83
N ALA A 1083 41.49 -15.24 -42.62
CA ALA A 1083 42.57 -15.15 -41.65
C ALA A 1083 43.46 -16.42 -41.68
N PRO A 1084 44.80 -16.28 -41.59
CA PRO A 1084 45.73 -17.40 -41.65
C PRO A 1084 45.58 -18.35 -40.46
N SER A 1085 46.08 -19.57 -40.62
CA SER A 1085 46.26 -20.52 -39.53
C SER A 1085 47.60 -21.25 -39.65
N VAL A 1086 48.27 -21.58 -38.55
CA VAL A 1086 49.59 -22.25 -38.64
C VAL A 1086 49.41 -23.75 -38.88
N THR A 1087 48.74 -24.45 -37.96
CA THR A 1087 48.50 -25.90 -38.07
C THR A 1087 47.02 -26.23 -38.02
N THR A 1088 46.60 -27.14 -38.90
CA THR A 1088 45.21 -27.60 -38.97
C THR A 1088 45.13 -29.12 -38.88
N ASN A 1089 44.21 -29.59 -38.04
CA ASN A 1089 43.98 -31.01 -37.78
C ASN A 1089 42.50 -31.32 -37.94
N ILE A 1090 42.14 -32.20 -38.86
CA ILE A 1090 40.77 -32.66 -39.08
C ILE A 1090 40.69 -34.17 -38.87
N ILE A 1091 39.80 -34.61 -37.98
CA ILE A 1091 39.50 -36.02 -37.74
C ILE A 1091 38.04 -36.27 -38.08
N VAL A 1092 37.78 -37.17 -39.03
CA VAL A 1092 36.42 -37.51 -39.45
C VAL A 1092 36.09 -38.97 -39.11
N ASN A 1093 35.17 -39.11 -38.15
CA ASN A 1093 34.65 -40.38 -37.66
C ASN A 1093 33.25 -40.70 -38.23
N GLY A 1094 32.46 -39.67 -38.58
CA GLY A 1094 31.09 -39.81 -39.10
C GLY A 1094 30.54 -38.52 -39.75
N GLY A 1095 29.22 -38.47 -39.99
CA GLY A 1095 28.50 -37.32 -40.60
C GLY A 1095 28.03 -37.54 -42.04
N SER A 1096 27.17 -36.66 -42.54
CA SER A 1096 26.58 -36.74 -43.88
C SER A 1096 26.81 -35.47 -44.71
N SER A 1097 27.22 -35.66 -45.97
CA SER A 1097 27.19 -34.67 -47.08
C SER A 1097 28.26 -33.57 -47.19
N THR A 1098 29.55 -33.85 -46.95
CA THR A 1098 30.63 -32.82 -46.88
C THR A 1098 31.64 -32.76 -48.03
N THR A 1099 32.09 -31.55 -48.40
CA THR A 1099 33.41 -31.32 -49.00
C THR A 1099 34.39 -30.85 -47.92
N ILE A 1100 35.59 -31.42 -47.85
CA ILE A 1100 36.60 -31.06 -46.83
C ILE A 1100 37.85 -30.51 -47.50
N TYR A 1101 38.34 -29.38 -47.00
CA TYR A 1101 39.64 -28.80 -47.30
C TYR A 1101 40.49 -28.81 -46.03
N GLY A 1102 41.69 -29.39 -46.10
CA GLY A 1102 42.64 -29.39 -45.00
C GLY A 1102 43.10 -27.98 -44.65
N GLY A 1103 43.25 -27.09 -45.65
CA GLY A 1103 43.62 -25.69 -45.46
C GLY A 1103 42.44 -24.74 -45.22
N GLY A 1104 42.71 -23.44 -45.25
CA GLY A 1104 41.69 -22.39 -45.21
C GLY A 1104 40.95 -22.22 -46.54
N LYS A 1105 39.93 -21.35 -46.56
CA LYS A 1105 39.19 -21.06 -47.80
C LYS A 1105 39.98 -20.15 -48.73
N ILE A 1106 40.46 -19.02 -48.21
CA ILE A 1106 41.28 -18.04 -48.94
C ILE A 1106 42.66 -17.89 -48.28
N ALA A 1107 42.75 -17.98 -46.96
CA ALA A 1107 43.98 -17.70 -46.22
C ALA A 1107 44.91 -18.89 -46.05
N ALA A 1108 46.21 -18.63 -46.13
CA ALA A 1108 47.28 -19.63 -46.10
C ALA A 1108 47.29 -20.45 -44.80
N VAL A 1109 47.73 -21.70 -44.93
CA VAL A 1109 47.96 -22.62 -43.81
C VAL A 1109 49.33 -23.25 -43.93
N ASP A 1110 50.14 -23.23 -42.88
CA ASP A 1110 51.49 -23.83 -42.97
C ASP A 1110 51.43 -25.35 -43.02
N THR A 1111 50.71 -25.97 -42.08
CA THR A 1111 50.61 -27.43 -41.97
C THR A 1111 49.15 -27.91 -41.92
N THR A 1112 48.83 -28.92 -42.72
CA THR A 1112 47.50 -29.54 -42.78
C THR A 1112 47.57 -31.04 -42.51
N ASN A 1113 46.68 -31.54 -41.65
CA ASN A 1113 46.56 -32.94 -41.29
C ASN A 1113 45.09 -33.38 -41.39
N VAL A 1114 44.77 -34.37 -42.24
CA VAL A 1114 43.41 -34.89 -42.38
C VAL A 1114 43.36 -36.41 -42.17
N THR A 1115 42.67 -36.86 -41.12
CA THR A 1115 42.50 -38.27 -40.76
C THR A 1115 41.06 -38.75 -40.97
N LEU A 1116 40.87 -39.84 -41.72
CA LEU A 1116 39.57 -40.41 -42.06
C LEU A 1116 39.42 -41.82 -41.48
N ASN A 1117 38.54 -42.01 -40.49
CA ASN A 1117 38.48 -43.26 -39.72
C ASN A 1117 37.37 -44.24 -40.15
N ALA A 1118 36.28 -43.80 -40.82
CA ALA A 1118 35.26 -44.68 -41.42
C ALA A 1118 34.15 -43.95 -42.24
N ALA A 1119 34.33 -42.70 -42.69
CA ALA A 1119 33.25 -41.89 -43.23
C ALA A 1119 33.05 -41.99 -44.76
N THR A 1120 31.80 -42.03 -45.23
CA THR A 1120 31.42 -41.79 -46.64
C THR A 1120 31.46 -40.29 -46.94
N ILE A 1121 32.65 -39.76 -47.23
CA ILE A 1121 32.86 -38.36 -47.58
C ILE A 1121 32.98 -38.22 -49.11
N PRO A 1122 32.15 -37.39 -49.76
CA PRO A 1122 32.19 -37.20 -51.21
C PRO A 1122 33.53 -36.70 -51.76
N THR A 1123 34.17 -35.72 -51.09
CA THR A 1123 35.37 -35.05 -51.61
C THR A 1123 36.26 -34.51 -50.48
N VAL A 1124 37.55 -34.84 -50.51
CA VAL A 1124 38.57 -34.34 -49.57
C VAL A 1124 39.76 -33.78 -50.35
N TYR A 1125 40.21 -32.58 -49.98
CA TYR A 1125 41.39 -31.90 -50.48
C TYR A 1125 42.35 -31.67 -49.32
N GLY A 1126 43.61 -32.09 -49.44
CA GLY A 1126 44.63 -31.86 -48.40
C GLY A 1126 45.02 -30.38 -48.25
N GLY A 1127 44.87 -29.58 -49.32
CA GLY A 1127 45.12 -28.14 -49.32
C GLY A 1127 43.89 -27.28 -49.02
N GLY A 1128 43.99 -25.96 -49.20
CA GLY A 1128 42.84 -25.05 -49.15
C GLY A 1128 42.08 -24.95 -50.49
N GLU A 1129 40.93 -24.25 -50.51
CA GLU A 1129 40.16 -24.03 -51.75
C GLU A 1129 40.86 -23.01 -52.67
N ASN A 1130 41.33 -21.90 -52.09
CA ASN A 1130 42.13 -20.86 -52.75
C ASN A 1130 43.34 -20.42 -51.89
N ALA A 1131 43.76 -21.25 -50.94
CA ALA A 1131 44.82 -20.95 -49.99
C ALA A 1131 46.10 -21.75 -50.24
N ASP A 1132 47.25 -21.10 -50.08
CA ASP A 1132 48.56 -21.75 -50.12
C ASP A 1132 48.76 -22.66 -48.90
N VAL A 1133 49.32 -23.84 -49.13
CA VAL A 1133 49.69 -24.80 -48.07
C VAL A 1133 51.15 -25.20 -48.18
N THR A 1134 51.91 -25.04 -47.10
CA THR A 1134 53.36 -25.30 -47.08
C THR A 1134 53.69 -26.79 -46.95
N VAL A 1135 52.96 -27.51 -46.08
CA VAL A 1135 53.11 -28.95 -45.83
C VAL A 1135 51.72 -29.60 -45.64
N SER A 1136 51.45 -30.71 -46.32
CA SER A 1136 50.19 -31.48 -46.18
C SER A 1136 50.46 -32.96 -45.93
N SER A 1137 49.79 -33.55 -44.93
CA SER A 1137 49.83 -34.99 -44.62
C SER A 1137 48.47 -35.64 -44.44
#